data_AF-A0AAV3UWI6-F1
#
_entry.id   AF-A0AAV3UWI6-F1
#
_cell.length_a   1.000
_cell.length_b   1.000
_cell.length_c   1.000
_cell.angle_alpha   90.00
_cell.angle_beta   90.00
_cell.angle_gamma   90.00
#
_symmetry.space_group_name_H-M   'P 1'
#
loop_
_entity.id
_entity.type
_entity.pdbx_description
1 polymer ?
#
loop_
_entity_poly.entity_id
_entity_poly.type
_entity_poly.pdbx_seq_one_letter_code
_entity_poly.pdbx_strand_id
1 'polypeptide(L)'
;MEATSFISTKVATKLLKVLTKVLKSNIDKRNQELVRINDIFGNFEELAKFYIQPNCQQVNPADELEDETISTIRAGIFETINKFFNRDLITRDGASQMFILADAGMGKTSLLMMLKLSHLMAFWPKDYQCHLLKLGATTLDDINKIENKTQTILLLDSLDEDSQCKKGGTSERLTKILEASSCFYRVIITCRTQFFPQTTESAFNTMGKISFNNYDCPLVYLSLFTNEQVDAYIENRYPRRLKFILNSFDDPKQYNAKQAIKNINSLQFRPFLLSHVETLLESHNKGATEYELYKGLVNTWLNREVIKLRQHHNKDVNKEDLLKACIWLAETMQRLSTHTVALKHLMQLCHRESSIVLLQDPAERVIEGIDHIDIGTSSLLNRNSYGEFRFSHLSIREFLIVYGVELEFIEDKSNPFNKTDKMLTFIKAVNQFKIGLFFNEEKGYLLTGFKLLERQQLANIDLKYASLEYSDLNNASLNNANLESAKLQKANLQRAKLRGANLQRANLKGADLQGADLKGADLREADLEGAILNGAILDGANLDNAKLINAQLTSFIKQGNTPSIASLKNASLETADLSKANLNGSDLTNTCLAGAKLVGSLLSGANLSLARLNGADFKSSDLSKARLENSDLTKADLSGADLTSAHLNGAKLVGCDLTEAHLVGTDISDSQRDVAIFRRYKNEEPNKIVS
;
A
#
# COMPACT_ATOMS: atom_id res chain seq x y z
N MET A 1 19.41 48.51 -11.77
CA MET A 1 20.54 47.57 -11.91
C MET A 1 19.97 46.24 -12.37
N GLU A 2 20.48 45.65 -13.45
CA GLU A 2 20.09 44.28 -13.83
C GLU A 2 20.42 43.34 -12.66
N ALA A 3 19.45 42.53 -12.23
CA ALA A 3 19.65 41.60 -11.13
C ALA A 3 20.72 40.56 -11.52
N THR A 4 21.82 40.50 -10.76
CA THR A 4 22.89 39.52 -10.96
C THR A 4 22.36 38.10 -10.74
N SER A 5 22.27 37.30 -11.79
CA SER A 5 21.87 35.89 -11.67
C SER A 5 23.05 35.05 -11.16
N PHE A 6 23.00 34.59 -9.91
CA PHE A 6 24.00 33.67 -9.36
C PHE A 6 23.80 32.23 -9.87
N ILE A 7 22.54 31.79 -10.02
CA ILE A 7 22.19 30.43 -10.46
C ILE A 7 21.07 30.47 -11.51
N SER A 8 21.11 29.58 -12.53
CA SER A 8 19.96 29.38 -13.42
C SER A 8 19.67 27.91 -13.69
N THR A 9 18.44 27.59 -14.09
CA THR A 9 18.02 26.24 -14.52
C THR A 9 18.85 25.70 -15.69
N LYS A 10 19.31 26.57 -16.60
CA LYS A 10 20.21 26.22 -17.71
C LYS A 10 21.64 25.89 -17.25
N VAL A 11 22.06 26.38 -16.09
CA VAL A 11 23.37 26.08 -15.49
C VAL A 11 23.37 24.68 -14.91
N ALA A 12 22.32 24.29 -14.17
CA ALA A 12 22.17 22.96 -13.60
C ALA A 12 22.28 21.83 -14.65
N THR A 13 21.66 22.02 -15.82
CA THR A 13 21.68 21.06 -16.94
C THR A 13 22.99 21.07 -17.74
N LYS A 14 23.73 22.18 -17.78
CA LYS A 14 25.05 22.28 -18.45
C LYS A 14 26.22 21.78 -17.60
N LEU A 15 26.07 21.68 -16.28
CA LEU A 15 27.11 21.24 -15.34
C LEU A 15 27.74 19.90 -15.73
N LEU A 16 26.93 18.97 -16.28
CA LEU A 16 27.38 17.63 -16.69
C LEU A 16 28.49 17.64 -17.77
N LYS A 17 28.38 18.54 -18.76
CA LYS A 17 29.34 18.66 -19.87
C LYS A 17 30.64 19.36 -19.43
N VAL A 18 30.59 20.12 -18.35
CA VAL A 18 31.73 20.88 -17.82
C VAL A 18 32.49 20.05 -16.78
N LEU A 19 31.81 19.31 -15.92
CA LEU A 19 32.41 18.43 -14.89
C LEU A 19 33.40 17.42 -15.48
N THR A 20 33.02 16.75 -16.57
CA THR A 20 33.87 15.78 -17.28
C THR A 20 35.09 16.41 -17.97
N LYS A 21 35.04 17.71 -18.27
CA LYS A 21 36.12 18.45 -18.96
C LYS A 21 37.07 19.14 -17.98
N VAL A 22 36.56 19.59 -16.83
CA VAL A 22 37.31 20.28 -15.77
C VAL A 22 38.15 19.32 -14.93
N LEU A 23 37.68 18.09 -14.68
CA LEU A 23 38.47 17.07 -13.98
C LEU A 23 39.77 16.69 -14.72
N LYS A 24 39.88 17.03 -16.02
CA LYS A 24 41.09 16.83 -16.83
C LYS A 24 42.10 17.98 -16.75
N SER A 25 41.77 19.13 -16.15
CA SER A 25 42.67 20.28 -16.04
C SER A 25 43.17 20.47 -14.60
N ASN A 26 44.49 20.39 -14.39
CA ASN A 26 45.15 20.57 -13.10
C ASN A 26 44.90 21.98 -12.51
N ILE A 27 43.96 22.08 -11.57
CA ILE A 27 43.84 23.22 -10.64
C ILE A 27 43.68 22.64 -9.22
N ASP A 28 44.80 22.56 -8.49
CA ASP A 28 44.92 21.83 -7.22
C ASP A 28 43.90 22.26 -6.15
N LYS A 29 43.65 23.55 -5.98
CA LYS A 29 42.70 24.07 -4.97
C LYS A 29 41.24 23.66 -5.23
N ARG A 30 40.83 23.64 -6.50
CA ARG A 30 39.46 23.27 -6.88
C ARG A 30 39.24 21.77 -6.75
N ASN A 31 40.26 20.98 -7.09
CA ASN A 31 40.23 19.53 -6.93
C ASN A 31 40.18 19.14 -5.44
N GLN A 32 40.95 19.79 -4.58
CA GLN A 32 40.90 19.59 -3.13
C GLN A 32 39.51 19.88 -2.54
N GLU A 33 38.85 20.96 -2.97
CA GLU A 33 37.50 21.29 -2.50
C GLU A 33 36.45 20.28 -3.01
N LEU A 34 36.58 19.77 -4.23
CA LEU A 34 35.69 18.71 -4.75
C LEU A 34 35.85 17.39 -3.98
N VAL A 35 37.09 17.01 -3.64
CA VAL A 35 37.37 15.85 -2.79
C VAL A 35 36.73 16.05 -1.41
N ARG A 36 36.95 17.21 -0.78
CA ARG A 36 36.32 17.54 0.50
C ARG A 36 34.79 17.47 0.46
N ILE A 37 34.17 17.99 -0.60
CA ILE A 37 32.71 17.91 -0.78
C ILE A 37 32.27 16.45 -0.85
N ASN A 38 32.99 15.64 -1.62
CA ASN A 38 32.70 14.22 -1.78
C ASN A 38 32.79 13.46 -0.45
N ASP A 39 33.82 13.73 0.34
CA ASP A 39 34.08 13.07 1.62
C ASP A 39 33.06 13.46 2.70
N ILE A 40 32.65 14.73 2.74
CA ILE A 40 31.76 15.25 3.80
C ILE A 40 30.28 15.10 3.43
N PHE A 41 29.90 15.37 2.18
CA PHE A 41 28.49 15.50 1.76
C PHE A 41 28.03 14.43 0.76
N GLY A 42 28.95 13.63 0.22
CA GLY A 42 28.65 12.51 -0.68
C GLY A 42 28.88 12.81 -2.17
N ASN A 43 28.50 11.85 -3.02
CA ASN A 43 28.88 11.81 -4.43
C ASN A 43 28.31 12.97 -5.26
N PHE A 44 29.15 13.98 -5.53
CA PHE A 44 28.75 15.16 -6.30
C PHE A 44 28.54 14.86 -7.79
N GLU A 45 29.20 13.84 -8.36
CA GLU A 45 29.06 13.48 -9.78
C GLU A 45 27.70 12.82 -10.05
N GLU A 46 27.33 11.89 -9.16
CA GLU A 46 26.02 11.25 -9.22
C GLU A 46 24.91 12.26 -8.97
N LEU A 47 25.09 13.14 -7.97
CA LEU A 47 24.17 14.24 -7.72
C LEU A 47 24.00 15.10 -8.98
N ALA A 48 25.08 15.59 -9.60
CA ALA A 48 24.99 16.44 -10.77
C ALA A 48 24.33 15.75 -11.99
N LYS A 49 24.36 14.41 -12.07
CA LYS A 49 23.70 13.64 -13.13
C LYS A 49 22.19 13.62 -13.00
N PHE A 50 21.69 13.49 -11.77
CA PHE A 50 20.28 13.20 -11.54
C PHE A 50 19.55 14.30 -10.75
N TYR A 51 20.23 15.42 -10.46
CA TYR A 51 19.65 16.51 -9.69
C TYR A 51 18.44 17.13 -10.40
N ILE A 52 17.32 17.14 -9.68
CA ILE A 52 16.15 17.93 -10.02
C ILE A 52 16.02 19.06 -9.00
N GLN A 53 15.85 20.28 -9.52
CA GLN A 53 15.66 21.45 -8.67
C GLN A 53 14.34 21.31 -7.90
N PRO A 54 14.34 21.36 -6.55
CA PRO A 54 13.11 21.33 -5.77
C PRO A 54 12.34 22.65 -5.88
N ASN A 55 11.03 22.55 -5.67
CA ASN A 55 10.20 23.72 -5.42
C ASN A 55 10.25 24.07 -3.92
N CYS A 56 9.81 25.28 -3.59
CA CYS A 56 9.70 25.75 -2.23
C CYS A 56 8.44 26.57 -2.01
N GLN A 57 8.07 26.70 -0.75
CA GLN A 57 6.87 27.41 -0.28
C GLN A 57 7.18 28.16 1.01
N GLN A 58 6.32 29.11 1.36
CA GLN A 58 6.48 29.96 2.55
C GLN A 58 5.76 29.43 3.79
N VAL A 59 4.99 28.36 3.64
CA VAL A 59 4.20 27.71 4.70
C VAL A 59 4.75 26.32 4.95
N ASN A 60 4.74 25.87 6.22
CA ASN A 60 5.19 24.54 6.59
C ASN A 60 4.30 23.45 5.93
N PRO A 61 4.87 22.56 5.09
CA PRO A 61 4.09 21.50 4.43
C PRO A 61 3.44 20.50 5.41
N ALA A 62 3.93 20.40 6.65
CA ALA A 62 3.43 19.45 7.64
C ALA A 62 2.21 19.96 8.43
N ASP A 63 1.88 21.25 8.32
CA ASP A 63 0.71 21.86 8.98
C ASP A 63 -0.50 21.93 8.04
N GLU A 64 -0.32 21.65 6.75
CA GLU A 64 -1.40 21.42 5.78
C GLU A 64 -1.91 19.99 5.95
N LEU A 65 -3.21 19.82 6.23
CA LEU A 65 -3.88 18.51 6.14
C LEU A 65 -3.56 17.91 4.76
N GLU A 66 -3.18 16.64 4.70
CA GLU A 66 -2.61 15.99 3.51
C GLU A 66 -3.49 16.13 2.24
N ASP A 67 -4.80 16.40 2.40
CA ASP A 67 -5.78 16.61 1.32
C ASP A 67 -5.80 18.04 0.71
N GLU A 68 -5.18 19.05 1.34
CA GLU A 68 -5.21 20.46 0.89
C GLU A 68 -3.94 20.92 0.14
N THR A 69 -3.04 20.00 -0.21
CA THR A 69 -1.73 20.26 -0.86
C THR A 69 -1.78 20.98 -2.22
N ILE A 70 -2.98 21.33 -2.71
CA ILE A 70 -3.28 21.86 -4.04
C ILE A 70 -3.35 23.41 -4.07
N SER A 71 -3.45 24.12 -2.93
CA SER A 71 -3.63 25.60 -2.95
C SER A 71 -2.38 26.45 -2.66
N THR A 72 -1.25 25.87 -2.21
CA THR A 72 -0.05 26.68 -1.90
C THR A 72 0.76 27.07 -3.14
N ILE A 73 1.06 28.38 -3.25
CA ILE A 73 1.92 28.93 -4.31
C ILE A 73 3.35 28.40 -4.11
N ARG A 74 3.78 27.53 -5.01
CA ARG A 74 5.16 27.00 -5.03
C ARG A 74 6.02 27.79 -6.01
N ALA A 75 7.26 28.09 -5.60
CA ALA A 75 8.26 28.76 -6.42
C ALA A 75 9.52 27.90 -6.57
N GLY A 76 10.25 28.05 -7.66
CA GLY A 76 11.52 27.34 -7.84
C GLY A 76 12.59 27.84 -6.87
N ILE A 77 13.23 26.95 -6.11
CA ILE A 77 14.16 27.35 -5.03
C ILE A 77 15.32 28.24 -5.51
N PHE A 78 15.85 28.04 -6.71
CA PHE A 78 16.94 28.87 -7.23
C PHE A 78 16.50 30.29 -7.54
N GLU A 79 15.25 30.48 -7.99
CA GLU A 79 14.71 31.82 -8.18
C GLU A 79 14.58 32.54 -6.84
N THR A 80 14.08 31.83 -5.81
CA THR A 80 13.95 32.37 -4.46
C THR A 80 15.30 32.73 -3.85
N ILE A 81 16.32 31.88 -4.02
CA ILE A 81 17.68 32.15 -3.54
C ILE A 81 18.32 33.33 -4.30
N ASN A 82 18.15 33.42 -5.62
CA ASN A 82 18.66 34.56 -6.39
C ASN A 82 18.02 35.87 -5.93
N LYS A 83 16.69 35.88 -5.69
CA LYS A 83 16.00 37.06 -5.15
C LYS A 83 16.59 37.46 -3.80
N PHE A 84 16.91 36.49 -2.94
CA PHE A 84 17.56 36.76 -1.65
C PHE A 84 18.99 37.29 -1.78
N PHE A 85 19.80 36.72 -2.68
CA PHE A 85 21.17 37.16 -2.91
C PHE A 85 21.26 38.58 -3.48
N ASN A 86 20.23 39.03 -4.22
CA ASN A 86 20.20 40.37 -4.82
C ASN A 86 19.36 41.39 -4.02
N ARG A 87 18.75 41.01 -2.89
CA ARG A 87 17.89 41.89 -2.11
C ARG A 87 18.69 42.98 -1.40
N ASP A 88 18.22 44.23 -1.37
CA ASP A 88 18.86 45.26 -0.54
C ASP A 88 18.73 44.97 0.96
N LEU A 89 19.83 45.12 1.71
CA LEU A 89 19.86 44.90 3.16
C LEU A 89 19.33 46.15 3.89
N ILE A 90 18.07 46.10 4.33
CA ILE A 90 17.49 47.13 5.21
C ILE A 90 17.80 46.71 6.65
N THR A 91 18.90 47.22 7.20
CA THR A 91 19.37 47.28 8.62
C THR A 91 18.54 46.58 9.72
N ARG A 92 18.24 45.28 9.56
CA ARG A 92 17.73 44.40 10.62
C ARG A 92 18.67 43.20 10.79
N ASP A 93 18.97 42.87 12.04
CA ASP A 93 19.67 41.65 12.40
C ASP A 93 18.87 40.45 11.86
N GLY A 94 19.52 39.57 11.09
CA GLY A 94 18.87 38.39 10.51
C GLY A 94 18.57 38.49 9.01
N ALA A 95 18.55 39.70 8.43
CA ALA A 95 18.15 39.88 7.03
C ALA A 95 19.14 39.28 6.01
N SER A 96 20.40 39.06 6.41
CA SER A 96 21.43 38.42 5.58
C SER A 96 21.45 36.90 5.71
N GLN A 97 20.66 36.31 6.62
CA GLN A 97 20.60 34.87 6.86
C GLN A 97 19.22 34.31 6.49
N MET A 98 19.17 33.37 5.55
CA MET A 98 17.95 32.66 5.17
C MET A 98 17.95 31.24 5.71
N PHE A 99 16.81 30.82 6.25
CA PHE A 99 16.56 29.42 6.62
C PHE A 99 15.86 28.67 5.48
N ILE A 100 16.36 27.46 5.21
CA ILE A 100 15.71 26.49 4.33
C ILE A 100 15.35 25.26 5.17
N LEU A 101 14.06 25.10 5.45
CA LEU A 101 13.54 24.01 6.26
C LEU A 101 12.92 22.92 5.39
N ALA A 102 13.16 21.66 5.72
CA ALA A 102 12.49 20.54 5.07
C ALA A 102 12.64 19.25 5.88
N ASP A 103 11.78 18.27 5.64
CA ASP A 103 11.96 16.93 6.20
C ASP A 103 13.26 16.25 5.72
N ALA A 104 13.62 15.16 6.40
CA ALA A 104 14.71 14.28 5.97
C ALA A 104 14.47 13.79 4.52
N GLY A 105 15.55 13.67 3.75
CA GLY A 105 15.48 13.19 2.36
C GLY A 105 14.87 14.15 1.32
N MET A 106 14.51 15.38 1.68
CA MET A 106 13.95 16.39 0.76
C MET A 106 15.00 17.13 -0.10
N GLY A 107 16.29 16.77 0.02
CA GLY A 107 17.35 17.33 -0.82
C GLY A 107 17.98 18.65 -0.31
N LYS A 108 17.94 18.94 0.99
CA LYS A 108 18.60 20.11 1.60
C LYS A 108 20.11 20.15 1.32
N THR A 109 20.82 19.07 1.67
CA THR A 109 22.26 18.95 1.42
C THR A 109 22.58 18.95 -0.08
N SER A 110 21.77 18.23 -0.88
CA SER A 110 21.85 18.21 -2.34
C SER A 110 21.74 19.62 -2.94
N LEU A 111 20.82 20.45 -2.44
CA LEU A 111 20.67 21.84 -2.85
C LEU A 111 21.94 22.65 -2.56
N LEU A 112 22.48 22.59 -1.34
CA LEU A 112 23.69 23.34 -0.97
C LEU A 112 24.92 22.88 -1.77
N MET A 113 25.06 21.58 -1.99
CA MET A 113 26.11 21.04 -2.87
C MET A 113 25.98 21.61 -4.28
N MET A 114 24.77 21.66 -4.85
CA MET A 114 24.54 22.22 -6.19
C MET A 114 24.86 23.71 -6.27
N LEU A 115 24.57 24.50 -5.23
CA LEU A 115 24.99 25.90 -5.13
C LEU A 115 26.52 26.01 -5.16
N LYS A 116 27.22 25.24 -4.32
CA LYS A 116 28.69 25.25 -4.24
C LYS A 116 29.35 24.78 -5.54
N LEU A 117 28.81 23.73 -6.18
CA LEU A 117 29.27 23.26 -7.49
C LEU A 117 29.09 24.34 -8.56
N SER A 118 27.95 25.05 -8.58
CA SER A 118 27.72 26.13 -9.54
C SER A 118 28.74 27.28 -9.37
N HIS A 119 29.09 27.63 -8.12
CA HIS A 119 30.17 28.57 -7.81
C HIS A 119 31.52 28.08 -8.32
N LEU A 120 31.92 26.85 -7.96
CA LEU A 120 33.20 26.28 -8.38
C LEU A 120 33.32 26.27 -9.91
N MET A 121 32.21 26.09 -10.62
CA MET A 121 32.15 26.03 -12.08
C MET A 121 32.10 27.42 -12.76
N ALA A 122 32.37 28.49 -12.01
CA ALA A 122 32.46 29.86 -12.47
C ALA A 122 31.17 30.37 -13.13
N PHE A 123 30.01 29.86 -12.69
CA PHE A 123 28.71 30.39 -13.08
C PHE A 123 28.26 31.58 -12.23
N TRP A 124 29.00 31.89 -11.16
CA TRP A 124 28.75 33.01 -10.27
C TRP A 124 29.56 34.24 -10.70
N PRO A 125 29.14 35.47 -10.32
CA PRO A 125 29.96 36.66 -10.51
C PRO A 125 31.31 36.49 -9.78
N LYS A 126 32.40 36.97 -10.40
CA LYS A 126 33.78 36.71 -9.96
C LYS A 126 34.12 37.28 -8.58
N ASP A 127 33.40 38.30 -8.15
CA ASP A 127 33.69 39.03 -6.92
C ASP A 127 33.14 38.34 -5.66
N TYR A 128 32.38 37.25 -5.81
CA TYR A 128 31.79 36.54 -4.68
C TYR A 128 32.42 35.17 -4.47
N GLN A 129 32.79 34.89 -3.22
CA GLN A 129 33.23 33.56 -2.78
C GLN A 129 32.05 32.77 -2.20
N CYS A 130 32.16 31.44 -2.20
CA CYS A 130 31.19 30.56 -1.54
C CYS A 130 31.88 29.51 -0.69
N HIS A 131 31.50 29.42 0.59
CA HIS A 131 31.95 28.37 1.52
C HIS A 131 30.78 27.48 1.92
N LEU A 132 31.00 26.16 1.93
CA LEU A 132 30.03 25.16 2.36
C LEU A 132 30.57 24.42 3.58
N LEU A 133 29.87 24.49 4.70
CA LEU A 133 30.24 23.85 5.97
C LEU A 133 29.11 22.97 6.48
N LYS A 134 29.47 21.82 7.06
CA LYS A 134 28.56 20.98 7.84
C LYS A 134 28.53 21.51 9.27
N LEU A 135 27.35 21.72 9.83
CA LEU A 135 27.21 22.18 11.21
C LEU A 135 27.62 21.08 12.19
N GLY A 136 28.38 21.46 13.23
CA GLY A 136 28.99 20.55 14.20
C GLY A 136 29.85 21.30 15.21
N ALA A 137 30.63 20.58 16.02
CA ALA A 137 31.37 21.16 17.14
C ALA A 137 32.29 22.34 16.72
N THR A 138 33.00 22.23 15.60
CA THR A 138 34.00 23.21 15.14
C THR A 138 33.42 24.39 14.35
N THR A 139 32.10 24.44 14.13
CA THR A 139 31.48 25.42 13.22
C THR A 139 31.90 26.86 13.51
N LEU A 140 31.90 27.31 14.77
CA LEU A 140 32.23 28.70 15.10
C LEU A 140 33.68 29.04 14.76
N ASP A 141 34.61 28.13 15.03
CA ASP A 141 36.02 28.29 14.67
C ASP A 141 36.20 28.33 13.16
N ASP A 142 35.50 27.46 12.43
CA ASP A 142 35.56 27.40 10.97
C ASP A 142 34.98 28.67 10.33
N ILE A 143 33.89 29.22 10.87
CA ILE A 143 33.31 30.50 10.44
C ILE A 143 34.29 31.66 10.70
N ASN A 144 34.98 31.64 11.84
CA ASN A 144 35.90 32.71 12.22
C ASN A 144 37.19 32.73 11.38
N LYS A 145 37.62 31.58 10.86
CA LYS A 145 38.79 31.47 9.95
C LYS A 145 38.52 32.00 8.54
N ILE A 146 37.27 32.25 8.16
CA ILE A 146 36.95 32.73 6.80
C ILE A 146 37.23 34.23 6.69
N GLU A 147 38.14 34.57 5.78
CA GLU A 147 38.47 35.95 5.39
C GLU A 147 37.44 36.52 4.39
N ASN A 148 37.42 37.85 4.20
CA ASN A 148 36.56 38.52 3.21
C ASN A 148 35.06 38.20 3.34
N LYS A 149 34.54 38.16 4.58
CA LYS A 149 33.15 37.80 4.89
C LYS A 149 32.12 38.62 4.09
N THR A 150 32.34 39.92 3.88
CA THR A 150 31.41 40.84 3.18
C THR A 150 31.20 40.53 1.69
N GLN A 151 32.09 39.74 1.08
CA GLN A 151 31.98 39.23 -0.29
C GLN A 151 31.79 37.71 -0.35
N THR A 152 31.48 37.09 0.79
CA THR A 152 31.37 35.64 0.91
C THR A 152 29.94 35.21 1.19
N ILE A 153 29.45 34.25 0.40
CA ILE A 153 28.22 33.51 0.67
C ILE A 153 28.54 32.27 1.48
N LEU A 154 27.95 32.14 2.66
CA LEU A 154 28.16 31.02 3.57
C LEU A 154 26.97 30.07 3.51
N LEU A 155 27.23 28.80 3.23
CA LEU A 155 26.24 27.73 3.21
C LEU A 155 26.50 26.82 4.41
N LEU A 156 25.55 26.75 5.33
CA LEU A 156 25.61 25.96 6.55
C LEU A 156 24.60 24.82 6.47
N ASP A 157 25.09 23.59 6.42
CA ASP A 157 24.25 22.41 6.25
C ASP A 157 23.91 21.72 7.59
N SER A 158 22.64 21.35 7.74
CA SER A 158 22.10 20.44 8.74
C SER A 158 22.30 20.88 10.20
N LEU A 159 21.64 21.97 10.60
CA LEU A 159 21.63 22.41 12.01
C LEU A 159 21.12 21.31 12.96
N ASP A 160 20.22 20.47 12.48
CA ASP A 160 19.68 19.30 13.18
C ASP A 160 20.73 18.21 13.49
N GLU A 161 21.90 18.26 12.85
CA GLU A 161 23.01 17.33 13.08
C GLU A 161 24.15 17.96 13.90
N ASP A 162 24.04 19.24 14.31
CA ASP A 162 25.04 19.86 15.15
C ASP A 162 25.04 19.20 16.55
N SER A 163 26.15 18.56 16.89
CA SER A 163 26.32 17.86 18.16
C SER A 163 26.12 18.75 19.39
N GLN A 164 26.32 20.07 19.25
CA GLN A 164 26.12 21.07 20.31
C GLN A 164 24.64 21.46 20.49
N CYS A 165 23.75 21.08 19.58
CA CYS A 165 22.31 21.32 19.73
C CYS A 165 21.59 20.23 20.57
N LYS A 166 22.29 19.18 21.01
CA LYS A 166 21.71 18.09 21.81
C LYS A 166 21.27 18.59 23.20
N LYS A 167 20.17 18.02 23.74
CA LYS A 167 19.60 18.30 25.09
C LYS A 167 19.07 19.73 25.32
N GLY A 168 18.47 20.37 24.30
CA GLY A 168 17.79 21.66 24.45
C GLY A 168 18.68 22.90 24.27
N GLY A 169 19.96 22.72 23.87
CA GLY A 169 20.89 23.81 23.57
C GLY A 169 20.70 24.49 22.21
N THR A 170 19.74 24.05 21.38
CA THR A 170 19.55 24.53 20.01
C THR A 170 19.40 26.04 19.91
N SER A 171 18.61 26.66 20.80
CA SER A 171 18.38 28.11 20.80
C SER A 171 19.65 28.91 21.05
N GLU A 172 20.45 28.50 22.05
CA GLU A 172 21.73 29.17 22.37
C GLU A 172 22.74 28.97 21.23
N ARG A 173 22.85 27.74 20.71
CA ARG A 173 23.76 27.42 19.61
C ARG A 173 23.41 28.19 18.34
N LEU A 174 22.13 28.29 18.00
CA LEU A 174 21.66 29.04 16.85
C LEU A 174 21.97 30.53 16.98
N THR A 175 21.77 31.11 18.17
CA THR A 175 22.10 32.52 18.44
C THR A 175 23.58 32.80 18.14
N LYS A 176 24.50 31.96 18.65
CA LYS A 176 25.95 32.10 18.40
C LYS A 176 26.31 31.97 16.91
N ILE A 177 25.63 31.09 16.18
CA ILE A 177 25.84 30.93 14.73
C ILE A 177 25.36 32.18 13.97
N LEU A 178 24.20 32.73 14.33
CA LEU A 178 23.67 33.95 13.72
C LEU A 178 24.58 35.16 13.98
N GLU A 179 25.09 35.30 15.21
CA GLU A 179 26.07 36.32 15.58
C GLU A 179 27.36 36.18 14.76
N ALA A 180 27.98 34.99 14.72
CA ALA A 180 29.25 34.76 14.03
C ALA A 180 29.16 34.90 12.50
N SER A 181 27.96 34.70 11.95
CA SER A 181 27.70 34.76 10.50
C SER A 181 27.09 36.09 10.02
N SER A 182 26.83 37.04 10.92
CA SER A 182 26.22 38.34 10.61
C SER A 182 26.96 39.18 9.57
N CYS A 183 28.31 39.12 9.57
CA CYS A 183 29.15 39.92 8.68
C CYS A 183 29.32 39.34 7.26
N PHE A 184 28.69 38.21 6.96
CA PHE A 184 28.77 37.61 5.63
C PHE A 184 27.89 38.34 4.62
N TYR A 185 28.24 38.28 3.33
CA TYR A 185 27.37 38.81 2.28
C TYR A 185 25.97 38.22 2.42
N ARG A 186 25.87 36.88 2.38
CA ARG A 186 24.64 36.13 2.63
C ARG A 186 24.95 34.80 3.29
N VAL A 187 24.00 34.31 4.07
CA VAL A 187 24.08 33.00 4.73
C VAL A 187 22.83 32.20 4.41
N ILE A 188 23.01 30.93 4.06
CA ILE A 188 21.91 29.97 3.96
C ILE A 188 22.15 28.91 5.03
N ILE A 189 21.13 28.66 5.85
CA ILE A 189 21.17 27.66 6.92
C ILE A 189 20.08 26.63 6.65
N THR A 190 20.45 25.36 6.49
CA THR A 190 19.47 24.27 6.35
C THR A 190 19.21 23.59 7.69
N CYS A 191 17.95 23.22 7.92
CA CYS A 191 17.55 22.47 9.11
C CYS A 191 16.30 21.63 8.82
N ARG A 192 16.01 20.63 9.66
CA ARG A 192 14.71 19.97 9.65
C ARG A 192 13.65 20.88 10.24
N THR A 193 12.50 20.94 9.58
CA THR A 193 11.34 21.71 10.05
C THR A 193 11.00 21.45 11.51
N GLN A 194 11.02 20.17 11.91
CA GLN A 194 10.63 19.73 13.26
C GLN A 194 11.73 19.91 14.32
N PHE A 195 12.97 20.17 13.90
CA PHE A 195 14.09 20.44 14.80
C PHE A 195 14.22 21.93 15.11
N PHE A 196 13.60 22.79 14.30
CA PHE A 196 13.68 24.22 14.53
C PHE A 196 12.98 24.58 15.87
N PRO A 197 13.57 25.45 16.72
CA PRO A 197 12.97 25.84 17.99
C PRO A 197 11.55 26.42 17.79
N GLN A 198 10.58 25.98 18.60
CA GLN A 198 9.27 26.64 18.65
C GLN A 198 9.44 28.01 19.31
N THR A 199 9.13 29.08 18.59
CA THR A 199 9.14 30.44 19.14
C THR A 199 7.80 30.75 19.79
N THR A 200 7.84 31.27 21.01
CA THR A 200 6.66 31.67 21.78
C THR A 200 5.89 32.75 21.03
N GLU A 201 4.62 32.46 20.73
CA GLU A 201 3.58 33.37 20.24
C GLU A 201 3.95 34.25 19.02
N SER A 202 3.42 33.84 17.85
CA SER A 202 3.25 34.61 16.60
C SER A 202 4.34 34.62 15.52
N ALA A 203 5.43 33.84 15.60
CA ALA A 203 6.40 33.80 14.48
C ALA A 203 5.88 33.11 13.20
N PHE A 204 4.84 32.27 13.29
CA PHE A 204 4.19 31.67 12.12
C PHE A 204 3.18 32.62 11.44
N ASN A 205 2.92 33.82 11.98
CA ASN A 205 1.94 34.76 11.43
C ASN A 205 2.50 35.67 10.32
N THR A 206 3.79 35.59 10.00
CA THR A 206 4.36 36.31 8.85
C THR A 206 4.90 35.30 7.84
N MET A 207 4.13 35.02 6.77
CA MET A 207 4.54 34.10 5.70
C MET A 207 5.99 34.38 5.25
N GLY A 208 6.80 33.31 5.20
CA GLY A 208 8.15 33.37 4.65
C GLY A 208 9.21 34.06 5.52
N LYS A 209 8.96 34.24 6.81
CA LYS A 209 9.95 34.74 7.79
C LYS A 209 9.90 33.95 9.09
N ILE A 210 11.00 33.99 9.81
CA ILE A 210 11.10 33.51 11.18
C ILE A 210 11.76 34.58 12.04
N SER A 211 11.11 34.91 13.14
CA SER A 211 11.63 35.81 14.16
C SER A 211 12.09 34.97 15.34
N PHE A 212 13.38 35.07 15.66
CA PHE A 212 14.00 34.32 16.75
C PHE A 212 14.94 35.25 17.53
N ASN A 213 14.68 35.42 18.83
CA ASN A 213 15.28 36.48 19.65
C ASN A 213 15.12 37.85 18.98
N ASN A 214 16.23 38.48 18.56
CA ASN A 214 16.25 39.76 17.86
C ASN A 214 16.51 39.62 16.34
N TYR A 215 16.54 38.39 15.82
CA TYR A 215 16.82 38.11 14.42
C TYR A 215 15.54 37.88 13.63
N ASP A 216 15.35 38.66 12.56
CA ASP A 216 14.28 38.49 11.57
C ASP A 216 14.86 37.87 10.29
N CYS A 217 14.80 36.54 10.17
CA CYS A 217 15.38 35.80 9.06
C CYS A 217 14.31 35.40 8.02
N PRO A 218 14.57 35.55 6.71
CA PRO A 218 13.77 34.91 5.68
C PRO A 218 13.72 33.39 5.86
N LEU A 219 12.55 32.80 5.65
CA LEU A 219 12.31 31.37 5.81
C LEU A 219 11.60 30.81 4.58
N VAL A 220 12.07 29.67 4.09
CA VAL A 220 11.38 28.89 3.06
C VAL A 220 11.40 27.40 3.39
N TYR A 221 10.37 26.70 2.94
CA TYR A 221 10.26 25.26 3.07
C TYR A 221 10.45 24.59 1.72
N LEU A 222 11.24 23.51 1.63
CA LEU A 222 11.27 22.71 0.39
C LEU A 222 9.97 21.92 0.27
N SER A 223 9.35 21.99 -0.91
CA SER A 223 8.14 21.26 -1.25
C SER A 223 8.46 19.85 -1.74
N LEU A 224 7.48 18.95 -1.62
CA LEU A 224 7.48 17.67 -2.31
C LEU A 224 7.62 17.89 -3.83
N PHE A 225 8.26 16.93 -4.51
CA PHE A 225 8.33 16.96 -5.97
C PHE A 225 6.92 16.91 -6.57
N THR A 226 6.73 17.62 -7.68
CA THR A 226 5.54 17.46 -8.51
C THR A 226 5.71 16.24 -9.42
N ASN A 227 4.62 15.82 -10.09
CA ASN A 227 4.70 14.76 -11.08
C ASN A 227 5.73 15.05 -12.17
N GLU A 228 5.84 16.32 -12.60
CA GLU A 228 6.82 16.75 -13.60
C GLU A 228 8.25 16.62 -13.09
N GLN A 229 8.51 16.91 -11.81
CA GLN A 229 9.83 16.76 -11.20
C GLN A 229 10.22 15.28 -11.04
N VAL A 230 9.26 14.41 -10.67
CA VAL A 230 9.46 12.96 -10.63
C VAL A 230 9.76 12.41 -12.03
N ASP A 231 8.99 12.81 -13.03
CA ASP A 231 9.18 12.38 -14.41
C ASP A 231 10.54 12.83 -14.96
N ALA A 232 10.94 14.08 -14.71
CA ALA A 232 12.25 14.59 -15.09
C ALA A 232 13.40 13.81 -14.42
N TYR A 233 13.23 13.40 -13.16
CA TYR A 233 14.21 12.56 -12.47
C TYR A 233 14.38 11.20 -13.17
N ILE A 234 13.26 10.54 -13.51
CA ILE A 234 13.25 9.24 -14.19
C ILE A 234 13.87 9.36 -15.58
N GLU A 235 13.59 10.45 -16.31
CA GLU A 235 14.18 10.73 -17.62
C GLU A 235 15.69 10.91 -17.57
N ASN A 236 16.19 11.59 -16.53
CA ASN A 236 17.63 11.73 -16.31
C ASN A 236 18.29 10.38 -15.96
N ARG A 237 17.63 9.54 -15.16
CA ARG A 237 18.15 8.24 -14.73
C ARG A 237 18.08 7.18 -15.84
N TYR A 238 17.03 7.20 -16.65
CA TYR A 238 16.80 6.28 -17.77
C TYR A 238 16.52 7.03 -19.07
N PRO A 239 17.57 7.58 -19.72
CA PRO A 239 17.41 8.27 -20.99
C PRO A 239 16.84 7.34 -22.06
N ARG A 240 15.89 7.84 -22.85
CA ARG A 240 15.27 7.08 -23.95
C ARG A 240 16.33 6.61 -24.94
N ARG A 241 16.31 5.33 -25.32
CA ARG A 241 17.18 4.84 -26.39
C ARG A 241 16.74 5.43 -27.73
N LEU A 242 17.71 5.77 -28.59
CA LEU A 242 17.48 6.38 -29.92
C LEU A 242 16.38 5.71 -30.76
N LYS A 243 16.29 4.37 -30.71
CA LYS A 243 15.25 3.59 -31.41
C LYS A 243 13.82 3.94 -30.97
N PHE A 244 13.61 4.24 -29.69
CA PHE A 244 12.28 4.61 -29.16
C PHE A 244 11.95 6.08 -29.41
N ILE A 245 12.97 6.96 -29.41
CA ILE A 245 12.82 8.38 -29.78
C ILE A 245 12.33 8.51 -31.22
N LEU A 246 12.98 7.82 -32.16
CA LEU A 246 12.67 7.91 -33.60
C LEU A 246 11.27 7.40 -33.94
N ASN A 247 10.76 6.45 -33.17
CA ASN A 247 9.49 5.78 -33.43
C ASN A 247 8.34 6.29 -32.53
N SER A 248 8.56 7.32 -31.70
CA SER A 248 7.58 7.86 -30.74
C SER A 248 6.94 6.82 -29.80
N PHE A 249 7.67 5.73 -29.50
CA PHE A 249 7.24 4.72 -28.53
C PHE A 249 7.80 5.02 -27.15
N ASP A 250 7.08 4.64 -26.10
CA ASP A 250 7.60 4.69 -24.73
C ASP A 250 8.74 3.68 -24.54
N ASP A 251 9.84 4.11 -23.92
CA ASP A 251 10.93 3.22 -23.56
C ASP A 251 10.44 2.28 -22.44
N PRO A 252 10.44 0.94 -22.63
CA PRO A 252 9.87 0.01 -21.65
C PRO A 252 10.49 0.13 -20.26
N LYS A 253 11.80 0.46 -20.17
CA LYS A 253 12.47 0.62 -18.88
C LYS A 253 11.98 1.87 -18.16
N GLN A 254 11.76 2.96 -18.91
CA GLN A 254 11.22 4.21 -18.39
C GLN A 254 9.76 4.04 -17.96
N TYR A 255 8.94 3.37 -18.78
CA TYR A 255 7.56 3.06 -18.47
C TYR A 255 7.44 2.24 -17.18
N ASN A 256 8.20 1.15 -17.07
CA ASN A 256 8.21 0.31 -15.86
C ASN A 256 8.68 1.09 -14.63
N ALA A 257 9.64 2.01 -14.77
CA ALA A 257 10.09 2.86 -13.66
C ALA A 257 8.99 3.79 -13.16
N LYS A 258 8.24 4.40 -14.09
CA LYS A 258 7.08 5.24 -13.76
C LYS A 258 6.00 4.43 -13.05
N GLN A 259 5.70 3.21 -13.51
CA GLN A 259 4.71 2.35 -12.83
C GLN A 259 5.17 1.91 -11.44
N ALA A 260 6.43 1.51 -11.29
CA ALA A 260 7.01 1.14 -9.99
C ALA A 260 6.94 2.28 -8.97
N ILE A 261 7.19 3.52 -9.41
CA ILE A 261 7.13 4.71 -8.56
C ILE A 261 5.67 5.08 -8.23
N LYS A 262 4.74 4.96 -9.18
CA LYS A 262 3.32 5.22 -8.91
C LYS A 262 2.74 4.30 -7.83
N ASN A 263 3.24 3.07 -7.72
CA ASN A 263 2.77 2.10 -6.73
C ASN A 263 3.14 2.43 -5.27
N ILE A 264 4.06 3.38 -5.02
CA ILE A 264 4.40 3.84 -3.65
C ILE A 264 3.64 5.11 -3.24
N ASN A 265 2.63 5.53 -4.01
CA ASN A 265 1.68 6.60 -3.68
C ASN A 265 2.36 7.88 -3.16
N SER A 266 2.03 8.36 -1.96
CA SER A 266 2.51 9.63 -1.38
C SER A 266 4.03 9.72 -1.22
N LEU A 267 4.72 8.58 -1.17
CA LEU A 267 6.17 8.54 -1.06
C LEU A 267 6.90 8.82 -2.39
N GLN A 268 6.20 8.74 -3.52
CA GLN A 268 6.79 8.96 -4.86
C GLN A 268 7.40 10.35 -5.03
N PHE A 269 6.92 11.32 -4.25
CA PHE A 269 7.33 12.72 -4.36
C PHE A 269 8.54 13.10 -3.50
N ARG A 270 9.14 12.13 -2.78
CA ARG A 270 10.31 12.36 -1.93
C ARG A 270 11.61 12.01 -2.67
N PRO A 271 12.54 12.97 -2.86
CA PRO A 271 13.78 12.75 -3.62
C PRO A 271 14.63 11.56 -3.14
N PHE A 272 14.74 11.37 -1.83
CA PHE A 272 15.47 10.25 -1.24
C PHE A 272 14.91 8.87 -1.64
N LEU A 273 13.61 8.74 -1.87
CA LEU A 273 13.03 7.46 -2.28
C LEU A 273 13.23 7.21 -3.77
N LEU A 274 13.21 8.28 -4.57
CA LEU A 274 13.56 8.23 -5.99
C LEU A 274 15.01 7.80 -6.22
N SER A 275 15.94 8.12 -5.31
CA SER A 275 17.32 7.62 -5.42
C SER A 275 17.44 6.10 -5.31
N HIS A 276 16.40 5.42 -4.81
CA HIS A 276 16.33 3.96 -4.68
C HIS A 276 15.42 3.31 -5.74
N VAL A 277 15.10 4.02 -6.83
CA VAL A 277 14.19 3.55 -7.89
C VAL A 277 14.59 2.20 -8.50
N GLU A 278 15.88 1.86 -8.55
CA GLU A 278 16.35 0.56 -9.07
C GLU A 278 15.84 -0.61 -8.23
N THR A 279 15.90 -0.49 -6.90
CA THR A 279 15.36 -1.50 -5.98
C THR A 279 13.84 -1.59 -6.08
N LEU A 280 13.16 -0.45 -6.28
CA LEU A 280 11.71 -0.40 -6.48
C LEU A 280 11.30 -1.09 -7.80
N LEU A 281 12.05 -0.85 -8.87
CA LEU A 281 11.88 -1.46 -10.20
C LEU A 281 12.03 -2.98 -10.18
N GLU A 282 13.08 -3.48 -9.53
CA GLU A 282 13.31 -4.92 -9.39
C GLU A 282 12.18 -5.60 -8.62
N SER A 283 11.67 -4.93 -7.58
CA SER A 283 10.56 -5.42 -6.77
C SER A 283 9.24 -5.37 -7.54
N HIS A 284 8.97 -4.27 -8.26
CA HIS A 284 7.80 -4.12 -9.12
C HIS A 284 7.72 -5.19 -10.21
N ASN A 285 8.85 -5.50 -10.87
CA ASN A 285 8.90 -6.55 -11.90
C ASN A 285 8.56 -7.95 -11.34
N LYS A 286 8.62 -8.14 -10.01
CA LYS A 286 8.21 -9.36 -9.30
C LYS A 286 6.76 -9.31 -8.79
N GLY A 287 6.00 -8.26 -9.13
CA GLY A 287 4.64 -8.08 -8.65
C GLY A 287 4.53 -7.62 -7.18
N ALA A 288 5.57 -6.98 -6.64
CA ALA A 288 5.56 -6.50 -5.25
C ALA A 288 4.43 -5.49 -5.00
N THR A 289 3.70 -5.70 -3.91
CA THR A 289 2.69 -4.77 -3.41
C THR A 289 3.35 -3.55 -2.77
N GLU A 290 2.57 -2.50 -2.50
CA GLU A 290 3.07 -1.34 -1.75
C GLU A 290 3.69 -1.75 -0.41
N TYR A 291 3.09 -2.71 0.31
CA TYR A 291 3.61 -3.24 1.57
C TYR A 291 5.03 -3.83 1.43
N GLU A 292 5.28 -4.63 0.39
CA GLU A 292 6.59 -5.23 0.13
C GLU A 292 7.66 -4.18 -0.20
N LEU A 293 7.27 -3.07 -0.85
CA LEU A 293 8.18 -1.96 -1.12
C LEU A 293 8.59 -1.24 0.18
N TYR A 294 7.66 -1.00 1.10
CA TYR A 294 7.97 -0.45 2.43
C TYR A 294 8.86 -1.40 3.24
N LYS A 295 8.61 -2.71 3.16
CA LYS A 295 9.44 -3.73 3.79
C LYS A 295 10.88 -3.71 3.28
N GLY A 296 11.08 -3.57 1.97
CA GLY A 296 12.40 -3.40 1.35
C GLY A 296 13.11 -2.12 1.80
N LEU A 297 12.37 -1.00 1.86
CA LEU A 297 12.88 0.30 2.30
C LEU A 297 13.36 0.26 3.77
N VAL A 298 12.50 -0.22 4.68
CA VAL A 298 12.82 -0.32 6.11
C VAL A 298 13.98 -1.28 6.35
N ASN A 299 14.03 -2.40 5.63
CA ASN A 299 15.13 -3.36 5.72
C ASN A 299 16.48 -2.75 5.31
N THR A 300 16.50 -2.00 4.21
CA THR A 300 17.71 -1.30 3.72
C THR A 300 18.17 -0.24 4.71
N TRP A 301 17.23 0.54 5.25
CA TRP A 301 17.50 1.54 6.27
C TRP A 301 18.10 0.93 7.54
N LEU A 302 17.47 -0.10 8.13
CA LEU A 302 17.95 -0.74 9.35
C LEU A 302 19.34 -1.36 9.18
N ASN A 303 19.62 -1.98 8.03
CA ASN A 303 20.94 -2.52 7.72
C ASN A 303 22.03 -1.44 7.80
N ARG A 304 21.76 -0.26 7.23
CA ARG A 304 22.70 0.87 7.26
C ARG A 304 22.93 1.39 8.67
N GLU A 305 21.86 1.51 9.48
CA GLU A 305 21.98 2.01 10.85
C GLU A 305 22.76 1.03 11.75
N VAL A 306 22.57 -0.28 11.59
CA VAL A 306 23.36 -1.29 12.31
C VAL A 306 24.85 -1.18 12.00
N ILE A 307 25.21 -0.95 10.72
CA ILE A 307 26.61 -0.75 10.32
C ILE A 307 27.21 0.48 11.02
N LYS A 308 26.47 1.60 11.06
CA LYS A 308 26.91 2.83 11.74
C LYS A 308 27.07 2.65 13.24
N LEU A 309 26.13 1.97 13.90
CA LEU A 309 26.19 1.70 15.35
C LEU A 309 27.43 0.90 15.72
N ARG A 310 27.78 -0.11 14.91
CA ARG A 310 29.00 -0.91 15.10
C ARG A 310 30.27 -0.09 14.87
N GLN A 311 30.30 0.72 13.81
CA GLN A 311 31.50 1.47 13.42
C GLN A 311 31.78 2.71 14.27
N HIS A 312 30.75 3.45 14.66
CA HIS A 312 30.90 4.77 15.29
C HIS A 312 30.60 4.78 16.79
N HIS A 313 29.82 3.82 17.29
CA HIS A 313 29.40 3.79 18.69
C HIS A 313 29.89 2.56 19.45
N ASN A 314 30.58 1.63 18.77
CA ASN A 314 31.07 0.36 19.34
C ASN A 314 29.95 -0.41 20.06
N LYS A 315 28.73 -0.36 19.51
CA LYS A 315 27.54 -1.03 20.05
C LYS A 315 27.22 -2.26 19.19
N ASP A 316 27.08 -3.42 19.83
CA ASP A 316 26.65 -4.66 19.16
C ASP A 316 25.13 -4.80 19.23
N VAL A 317 24.44 -3.99 18.44
CA VAL A 317 22.99 -4.06 18.26
C VAL A 317 22.71 -4.76 16.93
N ASN A 318 21.91 -5.83 16.96
CA ASN A 318 21.54 -6.52 15.74
C ASN A 318 20.33 -5.83 15.06
N LYS A 319 20.06 -6.20 13.81
CA LYS A 319 18.96 -5.61 13.02
C LYS A 319 17.58 -5.88 13.61
N GLU A 320 17.39 -7.07 14.17
CA GLU A 320 16.11 -7.50 14.71
C GLU A 320 15.74 -6.71 15.97
N ASP A 321 16.71 -6.47 16.85
CA ASP A 321 16.55 -5.63 18.04
C ASP A 321 16.18 -4.20 17.65
N LEU A 322 16.86 -3.67 16.63
CA LEU A 322 16.58 -2.33 16.11
C LEU A 322 15.18 -2.23 15.49
N LEU A 323 14.74 -3.28 14.80
CA LEU A 323 13.40 -3.39 14.24
C LEU A 323 12.33 -3.43 15.34
N LYS A 324 12.51 -4.29 16.36
CA LYS A 324 11.63 -4.38 17.54
C LYS A 324 11.49 -3.03 18.25
N ALA A 325 12.61 -2.35 18.43
CA ALA A 325 12.70 -0.98 18.92
C ALA A 325 11.81 0.00 18.14
N CYS A 326 11.93 -0.01 16.80
CA CYS A 326 11.14 0.87 15.94
C CYS A 326 9.66 0.54 15.98
N ILE A 327 9.30 -0.74 16.00
CA ILE A 327 7.91 -1.20 16.10
C ILE A 327 7.31 -0.74 17.43
N TRP A 328 8.04 -0.85 18.52
CA TRP A 328 7.62 -0.40 19.84
C TRP A 328 7.39 1.12 19.92
N LEU A 329 8.28 1.90 19.31
CA LEU A 329 8.10 3.35 19.16
C LEU A 329 6.83 3.69 18.36
N ALA A 330 6.61 3.00 17.23
CA ALA A 330 5.47 3.21 16.36
C ALA A 330 4.15 2.90 17.08
N GLU A 331 4.13 1.79 17.81
CA GLU A 331 3.00 1.38 18.63
C GLU A 331 2.71 2.40 19.75
N THR A 332 3.74 2.83 20.48
CA THR A 332 3.61 3.79 21.57
C THR A 332 3.02 5.11 21.08
N MET A 333 3.55 5.63 19.96
CA MET A 333 2.99 6.82 19.30
C MET A 333 1.51 6.62 18.92
N GLN A 334 1.15 5.45 18.41
CA GLN A 334 -0.22 5.15 18.02
C GLN A 334 -1.18 5.10 19.22
N ARG A 335 -0.78 4.43 20.31
CA ARG A 335 -1.62 4.31 21.52
C ARG A 335 -1.81 5.65 22.24
N LEU A 336 -0.75 6.46 22.31
CA LEU A 336 -0.83 7.79 22.93
C LEU A 336 -1.49 8.83 22.02
N SER A 337 -1.80 8.48 20.76
CA SER A 337 -2.26 9.41 19.74
C SER A 337 -1.32 10.62 19.59
N THR A 338 -0.01 10.38 19.68
CA THR A 338 1.03 11.40 19.52
C THR A 338 1.88 11.13 18.26
N HIS A 339 2.52 12.19 17.76
CA HIS A 339 3.50 12.07 16.67
C HIS A 339 4.94 11.98 17.18
N THR A 340 5.18 12.26 18.47
CA THR A 340 6.50 12.20 19.11
C THR A 340 6.44 11.40 20.41
N VAL A 341 7.58 10.81 20.81
CA VAL A 341 7.75 10.14 22.11
C VAL A 341 9.10 10.47 22.71
N ALA A 342 9.11 10.98 23.94
CA ALA A 342 10.33 11.24 24.70
C ALA A 342 10.97 9.94 25.20
N LEU A 343 12.31 9.86 25.18
CA LEU A 343 13.06 8.70 25.70
C LEU A 343 12.66 8.34 27.15
N LYS A 344 12.40 9.34 27.99
CA LYS A 344 11.95 9.15 29.39
C LYS A 344 10.60 8.43 29.48
N HIS A 345 9.67 8.68 28.55
CA HIS A 345 8.38 8.01 28.52
C HIS A 345 8.55 6.56 28.05
N LEU A 346 9.46 6.32 27.11
CA LEU A 346 9.87 4.97 26.70
C LEU A 346 10.36 4.16 27.92
N MET A 347 11.29 4.72 28.69
CA MET A 347 11.83 4.08 29.91
C MET A 347 10.74 3.79 30.95
N GLN A 348 9.78 4.70 31.15
CA GLN A 348 8.68 4.50 32.09
C GLN A 348 7.71 3.40 31.65
N LEU A 349 7.48 3.25 30.34
CA LEU A 349 6.60 2.22 29.78
C LEU A 349 7.21 0.81 29.85
N CYS A 350 8.54 0.68 29.81
CA CYS A 350 9.22 -0.61 30.05
C CYS A 350 8.92 -1.21 31.43
N HIS A 351 8.56 -0.40 32.42
CA HIS A 351 8.41 -0.82 33.81
C HIS A 351 6.96 -0.99 34.27
N ARG A 352 5.96 -0.67 33.43
CA ARG A 352 4.54 -0.68 33.79
C ARG A 352 3.74 -1.38 32.70
N GLU A 353 3.66 -2.71 32.79
CA GLU A 353 2.77 -3.60 32.00
C GLU A 353 2.50 -3.12 30.56
N SER A 354 3.48 -3.29 29.66
CA SER A 354 3.19 -3.21 28.24
C SER A 354 2.27 -4.36 27.85
N SER A 355 1.18 -4.07 27.14
CA SER A 355 0.35 -5.05 26.40
C SER A 355 1.11 -5.74 25.25
N ILE A 356 2.44 -5.65 25.27
CA ILE A 356 3.39 -6.14 24.29
C ILE A 356 4.31 -7.06 25.08
N VAL A 357 4.35 -8.34 24.72
CA VAL A 357 5.43 -9.24 25.13
C VAL A 357 6.65 -8.88 24.28
N LEU A 358 7.22 -7.71 24.54
CA LEU A 358 8.61 -7.51 24.22
C LEU A 358 9.40 -8.15 25.34
N LEU A 359 10.57 -8.69 24.97
CA LEU A 359 11.69 -9.00 25.86
C LEU A 359 11.78 -10.47 26.31
N GLN A 360 12.28 -11.31 25.41
CA GLN A 360 13.26 -12.33 25.81
C GLN A 360 14.66 -11.69 26.08
N ASP A 361 14.92 -10.47 25.58
CA ASP A 361 16.16 -9.69 25.77
C ASP A 361 15.93 -8.45 26.67
N PRO A 362 16.92 -7.92 27.41
CA PRO A 362 16.70 -6.81 28.36
C PRO A 362 16.28 -5.50 27.67
N ALA A 363 15.23 -4.83 28.19
CA ALA A 363 14.73 -3.52 27.74
C ALA A 363 15.85 -2.49 27.52
N GLU A 364 16.86 -2.54 28.39
CA GLU A 364 18.02 -1.64 28.40
C GLU A 364 18.82 -1.72 27.09
N ARG A 365 19.02 -2.91 26.50
CA ARG A 365 19.75 -3.04 25.22
C ARG A 365 19.01 -2.40 24.05
N VAL A 366 17.69 -2.53 24.03
CA VAL A 366 16.81 -1.97 22.99
C VAL A 366 16.78 -0.45 23.07
N ILE A 367 16.65 0.11 24.30
CA ILE A 367 16.69 1.55 24.55
C ILE A 367 18.07 2.12 24.20
N GLU A 368 19.15 1.44 24.58
CA GLU A 368 20.52 1.84 24.23
C GLU A 368 20.72 1.90 22.71
N GLY A 369 20.21 0.92 21.96
CA GLY A 369 20.29 0.91 20.50
C GLY A 369 19.55 2.10 19.86
N ILE A 370 18.33 2.37 20.30
CA ILE A 370 17.53 3.51 19.81
C ILE A 370 18.21 4.84 20.13
N ASP A 371 18.79 5.01 21.33
CA ASP A 371 19.37 6.29 21.73
C ASP A 371 20.59 6.68 20.86
N HIS A 372 21.23 5.71 20.22
CA HIS A 372 22.37 5.91 19.34
C HIS A 372 22.01 5.87 17.84
N ILE A 373 20.73 5.67 17.47
CA ILE A 373 20.30 5.84 16.08
C ILE A 373 20.59 7.28 15.67
N ASP A 374 21.46 7.39 14.68
CA ASP A 374 21.98 8.66 14.21
C ASP A 374 20.86 9.48 13.53
N ILE A 375 20.74 10.75 13.88
CA ILE A 375 19.72 11.68 13.35
C ILE A 375 20.18 12.21 11.98
N GLY A 376 20.87 11.38 11.20
CA GLY A 376 21.42 11.75 9.91
C GLY A 376 20.34 11.97 8.85
N THR A 377 20.61 12.82 7.86
CA THR A 377 19.75 13.30 6.75
C THR A 377 18.89 12.27 6.01
N SER A 378 19.17 10.99 6.17
CA SER A 378 18.55 9.87 5.47
C SER A 378 17.89 8.83 6.40
N SER A 379 17.69 9.14 7.69
CA SER A 379 17.04 8.24 8.66
C SER A 379 15.51 8.25 8.53
N LEU A 380 14.88 7.09 8.74
CA LEU A 380 13.43 6.95 8.87
C LEU A 380 12.91 7.26 10.28
N LEU A 381 13.81 7.36 11.28
CA LEU A 381 13.51 7.75 12.65
C LEU A 381 14.38 8.94 13.06
N ASN A 382 13.74 9.98 13.58
CA ASN A 382 14.32 11.30 13.81
C ASN A 382 14.05 11.79 15.24
N ARG A 383 14.66 12.92 15.63
CA ARG A 383 14.32 13.65 16.85
C ARG A 383 13.96 15.11 16.61
N ASN A 384 13.08 15.66 17.43
CA ASN A 384 12.78 17.09 17.48
C ASN A 384 13.81 17.85 18.35
N SER A 385 13.66 19.18 18.47
CA SER A 385 14.52 20.06 19.31
C SER A 385 14.55 19.66 20.78
N TYR A 386 13.48 19.03 21.28
CA TYR A 386 13.36 18.54 22.64
C TYR A 386 13.98 17.14 22.84
N GLY A 387 14.49 16.51 21.78
CA GLY A 387 15.09 15.18 21.81
C GLY A 387 14.08 14.02 21.79
N GLU A 388 12.82 14.28 21.45
CA GLU A 388 11.76 13.27 21.32
C GLU A 388 11.80 12.61 19.94
N PHE A 389 11.57 11.29 19.89
CA PHE A 389 11.57 10.51 18.66
C PHE A 389 10.33 10.76 17.81
N ARG A 390 10.48 10.72 16.48
CA ARG A 390 9.39 10.78 15.48
C ARG A 390 9.80 10.09 14.18
N PHE A 391 8.87 9.36 13.56
CA PHE A 391 9.11 8.80 12.22
C PHE A 391 9.12 9.89 11.14
N SER A 392 9.92 9.66 10.09
CA SER A 392 10.02 10.57 8.94
C SER A 392 8.70 10.75 8.19
N HIS A 393 7.78 9.79 8.32
CA HIS A 393 6.46 9.83 7.72
C HIS A 393 5.45 9.00 8.52
N LEU A 394 4.17 9.39 8.48
CA LEU A 394 3.08 8.64 9.10
C LEU A 394 2.98 7.22 8.51
N SER A 395 3.08 7.08 7.19
CA SER A 395 3.02 5.76 6.54
C SER A 395 4.13 4.80 6.93
N ILE A 396 5.31 5.29 7.36
CA ILE A 396 6.37 4.43 7.90
C ILE A 396 5.96 3.90 9.29
N ARG A 397 5.36 4.75 10.12
CA ARG A 397 4.80 4.35 11.42
C ARG A 397 3.71 3.29 11.24
N GLU A 398 2.78 3.55 10.32
CA GLU A 398 1.66 2.65 10.00
C GLU A 398 2.15 1.31 9.44
N PHE A 399 3.15 1.35 8.55
CA PHE A 399 3.83 0.15 8.05
C PHE A 399 4.47 -0.64 9.19
N LEU A 400 5.23 0.01 10.08
CA LEU A 400 5.90 -0.67 11.20
C LEU A 400 4.92 -1.32 12.16
N ILE A 401 3.75 -0.72 12.38
CA ILE A 401 2.68 -1.33 13.19
C ILE A 401 2.21 -2.61 12.50
N VAL A 402 1.79 -2.55 11.23
CA VAL A 402 1.31 -3.74 10.49
C VAL A 402 2.40 -4.80 10.38
N TYR A 403 3.65 -4.40 10.17
CA TYR A 403 4.80 -5.31 10.10
C TYR A 403 5.11 -5.95 11.47
N GLY A 404 4.98 -5.20 12.56
CA GLY A 404 5.09 -5.74 13.90
C GLY A 404 4.01 -6.76 14.24
N VAL A 405 2.80 -6.58 13.70
CA VAL A 405 1.77 -7.60 13.80
C VAL A 405 2.09 -8.81 12.90
N GLU A 406 2.57 -8.61 11.66
CA GLU A 406 3.03 -9.70 10.77
C GLU A 406 4.13 -10.53 11.45
N LEU A 407 5.00 -9.91 12.24
CA LEU A 407 6.11 -10.56 12.95
C LEU A 407 5.76 -11.08 14.35
N GLU A 408 4.50 -10.97 14.78
CA GLU A 408 4.03 -11.31 16.14
C GLU A 408 4.67 -10.51 17.28
N PHE A 409 5.29 -9.37 16.99
CA PHE A 409 5.84 -8.52 18.03
C PHE A 409 4.75 -7.73 18.76
N ILE A 410 3.59 -7.56 18.13
CA ILE A 410 2.43 -6.87 18.69
C ILE A 410 1.28 -7.87 18.85
N GLU A 411 0.81 -8.05 20.08
CA GLU A 411 -0.44 -8.78 20.37
C GLU A 411 -1.58 -7.78 20.58
N ASP A 412 -2.57 -7.76 19.68
CA ASP A 412 -3.79 -6.92 19.83
C ASP A 412 -4.77 -7.57 20.82
N LYS A 413 -4.35 -7.70 22.08
CA LYS A 413 -5.22 -8.17 23.17
C LYS A 413 -5.80 -6.95 23.88
N SER A 414 -7.09 -6.71 23.67
CA SER A 414 -7.99 -5.85 24.47
C SER A 414 -8.04 -4.33 24.26
N ASN A 415 -7.13 -3.70 23.49
CA ASN A 415 -7.23 -2.26 23.19
C ASN A 415 -6.80 -1.97 21.74
N PRO A 416 -7.75 -1.98 20.77
CA PRO A 416 -7.44 -1.87 19.35
C PRO A 416 -6.84 -0.50 19.02
N PHE A 417 -5.79 -0.49 18.20
CA PHE A 417 -5.23 0.76 17.68
C PHE A 417 -6.28 1.56 16.91
N ASN A 418 -6.23 2.90 16.97
CA ASN A 418 -6.92 3.73 15.99
C ASN A 418 -6.34 3.42 14.60
N LYS A 419 -7.14 2.86 13.70
CA LYS A 419 -6.68 2.42 12.37
C LYS A 419 -6.87 3.52 11.36
N THR A 420 -5.87 3.71 10.51
CA THR A 420 -5.94 4.61 9.36
C THR A 420 -6.17 3.80 8.08
N ASP A 421 -6.68 4.46 7.04
CA ASP A 421 -6.90 3.84 5.73
C ASP A 421 -5.62 3.22 5.14
N LYS A 422 -4.47 3.80 5.48
CA LYS A 422 -3.17 3.29 5.06
C LYS A 422 -2.81 1.96 5.73
N MET A 423 -3.07 1.81 7.04
CA MET A 423 -2.88 0.52 7.71
C MET A 423 -3.80 -0.55 7.12
N LEU A 424 -5.05 -0.21 6.79
CA LEU A 424 -5.98 -1.14 6.15
C LEU A 424 -5.48 -1.60 4.77
N THR A 425 -4.87 -0.69 4.01
CA THR A 425 -4.25 -1.02 2.72
C THR A 425 -3.10 -2.01 2.88
N PHE A 426 -2.24 -1.82 3.89
CA PHE A 426 -1.16 -2.75 4.20
C PHE A 426 -1.66 -4.11 4.68
N ILE A 427 -2.66 -4.15 5.57
CA ILE A 427 -3.26 -5.41 6.05
C ILE A 427 -3.83 -6.22 4.88
N LYS A 428 -4.56 -5.57 3.97
CA LYS A 428 -5.07 -6.23 2.75
C LYS A 428 -3.95 -6.80 1.89
N ALA A 429 -2.85 -6.06 1.73
CA ALA A 429 -1.69 -6.54 0.97
C ALA A 429 -1.00 -7.75 1.62
N VAL A 430 -0.94 -7.81 2.96
CA VAL A 430 -0.40 -8.99 3.68
C VAL A 430 -1.32 -10.20 3.51
N ASN A 431 -2.64 -9.99 3.60
CA ASN A 431 -3.62 -11.07 3.52
C ASN A 431 -3.71 -11.73 2.14
N GLN A 432 -3.34 -11.02 1.06
CA GLN A 432 -3.28 -11.60 -0.29
C GLN A 432 -2.33 -12.81 -0.39
N PHE A 433 -1.32 -12.88 0.48
CA PHE A 433 -0.29 -13.92 0.42
C PHE A 433 -0.18 -14.74 1.71
N LYS A 434 -0.88 -14.36 2.78
CA LYS A 434 -0.79 -15.01 4.10
C LYS A 434 -2.12 -15.04 4.85
N ILE A 435 -2.34 -16.10 5.63
CA ILE A 435 -3.49 -16.34 6.52
C ILE A 435 -3.39 -15.51 7.82
N GLY A 436 -2.40 -14.62 7.92
CA GLY A 436 -1.91 -14.14 9.21
C GLY A 436 -2.61 -12.93 9.83
N LEU A 437 -3.36 -12.11 9.09
CA LEU A 437 -3.82 -10.81 9.61
C LEU A 437 -5.27 -10.49 9.26
N PHE A 438 -6.23 -11.23 9.78
CA PHE A 438 -7.64 -10.97 9.46
C PHE A 438 -8.19 -9.76 10.21
N PHE A 439 -9.06 -9.00 9.55
CA PHE A 439 -9.65 -7.78 10.12
C PHE A 439 -11.16 -7.92 10.28
N ASN A 440 -11.70 -7.64 11.45
CA ASN A 440 -13.15 -7.54 11.67
C ASN A 440 -13.60 -6.08 11.48
N GLU A 441 -14.43 -5.81 10.45
CA GLU A 441 -14.83 -4.44 10.14
C GLU A 441 -15.75 -3.81 11.18
N GLU A 442 -16.67 -4.57 11.79
CA GLU A 442 -17.60 -4.04 12.79
C GLU A 442 -16.91 -3.77 14.12
N LYS A 443 -16.03 -4.68 14.55
CA LYS A 443 -15.41 -4.61 15.87
C LYS A 443 -14.04 -3.94 15.86
N GLY A 444 -13.48 -3.67 14.69
CA GLY A 444 -12.17 -3.05 14.54
C GLY A 444 -11.00 -3.90 15.04
N TYR A 445 -11.19 -5.20 15.33
CA TYR A 445 -10.13 -6.07 15.84
C TYR A 445 -9.21 -6.58 14.72
N LEU A 446 -7.90 -6.62 15.00
CA LEU A 446 -6.95 -7.35 14.18
C LEU A 446 -6.76 -8.74 14.80
N LEU A 447 -7.22 -9.79 14.11
CA LEU A 447 -6.97 -11.16 14.52
C LEU A 447 -5.57 -11.54 14.04
N THR A 448 -4.60 -11.57 14.96
CA THR A 448 -3.20 -11.90 14.66
C THR A 448 -3.03 -13.41 14.58
N GLY A 449 -2.57 -13.87 13.42
CA GLY A 449 -2.82 -15.21 12.87
C GLY A 449 -1.57 -16.07 12.74
N PHE A 450 -0.73 -16.11 13.77
CA PHE A 450 0.33 -17.13 13.87
C PHE A 450 -0.09 -18.35 14.70
N LYS A 451 -1.03 -18.20 15.63
CA LYS A 451 -1.69 -19.36 16.27
C LYS A 451 -2.55 -20.19 15.32
N LEU A 452 -2.90 -19.64 14.15
CA LEU A 452 -3.80 -20.28 13.18
C LEU A 452 -3.04 -21.22 12.21
N LEU A 453 -1.70 -21.07 12.11
CA LEU A 453 -0.89 -21.69 11.06
C LEU A 453 -0.38 -23.09 11.37
N GLU A 454 -0.35 -23.54 12.62
CA GLU A 454 0.27 -24.84 12.88
C GLU A 454 -0.49 -26.02 12.25
N ARG A 455 -1.82 -25.92 11.98
CA ARG A 455 -2.59 -27.00 11.30
C ARG A 455 -3.83 -26.55 10.50
N GLN A 456 -3.97 -25.26 10.15
CA GLN A 456 -5.20 -24.69 9.57
C GLN A 456 -6.48 -25.11 10.33
N GLN A 457 -6.43 -25.15 11.66
CA GLN A 457 -7.57 -25.50 12.50
C GLN A 457 -8.29 -24.22 12.94
N LEU A 458 -9.29 -23.83 12.16
CA LEU A 458 -10.19 -22.69 12.37
C LEU A 458 -11.60 -23.16 12.80
N ALA A 459 -11.69 -24.32 13.45
CA ALA A 459 -12.99 -24.86 13.82
C ALA A 459 -13.59 -24.03 14.95
N ASN A 460 -14.90 -23.73 14.84
CA ASN A 460 -15.67 -22.95 15.81
C ASN A 460 -15.20 -21.49 16.03
N ILE A 461 -14.37 -20.94 15.14
CA ILE A 461 -13.89 -19.56 15.25
C ILE A 461 -15.00 -18.55 14.91
N ASP A 462 -15.00 -17.40 15.60
CA ASP A 462 -15.86 -16.26 15.24
C ASP A 462 -15.10 -15.30 14.31
N LEU A 463 -15.45 -15.37 13.03
CA LEU A 463 -14.96 -14.52 11.93
C LEU A 463 -16.11 -13.71 11.31
N LYS A 464 -17.15 -13.41 12.09
CA LYS A 464 -18.26 -12.56 11.66
C LYS A 464 -17.73 -11.22 11.15
N TYR A 465 -18.15 -10.79 9.96
CA TYR A 465 -17.70 -9.55 9.33
C TYR A 465 -16.19 -9.48 9.03
N ALA A 466 -15.47 -10.61 9.07
CA ALA A 466 -14.05 -10.62 8.79
C ALA A 466 -13.77 -10.35 7.30
N SER A 467 -12.75 -9.54 7.04
CA SER A 467 -12.17 -9.36 5.70
C SER A 467 -11.12 -10.45 5.46
N LEU A 468 -11.51 -11.41 4.62
CA LEU A 468 -10.76 -12.58 4.17
C LEU A 468 -10.59 -12.54 2.63
N GLU A 469 -10.76 -11.38 2.00
CA GLU A 469 -10.58 -11.16 0.56
C GLU A 469 -9.20 -11.67 0.10
N TYR A 470 -9.16 -12.42 -0.99
CA TYR A 470 -7.94 -12.99 -1.59
C TYR A 470 -7.14 -13.93 -0.67
N SER A 471 -7.66 -14.30 0.50
CA SER A 471 -6.94 -15.16 1.43
C SER A 471 -6.78 -16.58 0.89
N ASP A 472 -5.65 -17.22 1.21
CA ASP A 472 -5.42 -18.63 0.90
C ASP A 472 -5.86 -19.52 2.06
N LEU A 473 -7.07 -20.08 1.97
CA LEU A 473 -7.69 -20.97 2.96
C LEU A 473 -7.77 -22.42 2.43
N ASN A 474 -6.88 -22.80 1.50
CA ASN A 474 -6.86 -24.14 0.92
C ASN A 474 -6.63 -25.22 2.00
N ASN A 475 -7.50 -26.22 2.06
CA ASN A 475 -7.58 -27.28 3.08
C ASN A 475 -7.91 -26.79 4.51
N ALA A 476 -8.26 -25.52 4.70
CA ALA A 476 -8.49 -25.00 6.04
C ALA A 476 -9.69 -25.66 6.71
N SER A 477 -9.57 -26.00 7.99
CA SER A 477 -10.64 -26.56 8.79
C SER A 477 -11.44 -25.46 9.47
N LEU A 478 -12.46 -24.95 8.79
CA LEU A 478 -13.44 -23.94 9.22
C LEU A 478 -14.77 -24.55 9.72
N ASN A 479 -14.75 -25.81 10.19
CA ASN A 479 -15.96 -26.48 10.67
C ASN A 479 -16.63 -25.67 11.79
N ASN A 480 -17.94 -25.45 11.69
CA ASN A 480 -18.74 -24.63 12.61
C ASN A 480 -18.21 -23.20 12.82
N ALA A 481 -17.34 -22.69 11.94
CA ALA A 481 -16.90 -21.30 12.02
C ALA A 481 -18.08 -20.36 11.77
N ASN A 482 -18.11 -19.24 12.49
CA ASN A 482 -19.03 -18.16 12.21
C ASN A 482 -18.39 -17.19 11.22
N LEU A 483 -18.80 -17.25 9.96
CA LEU A 483 -18.38 -16.40 8.83
C LEU A 483 -19.54 -15.53 8.34
N GLU A 484 -20.55 -15.29 9.17
CA GLU A 484 -21.71 -14.47 8.80
C GLU A 484 -21.21 -13.07 8.38
N SER A 485 -21.67 -12.64 7.19
CA SER A 485 -21.28 -11.37 6.56
C SER A 485 -19.77 -11.19 6.33
N ALA A 486 -18.97 -12.27 6.36
CA ALA A 486 -17.55 -12.20 6.03
C ALA A 486 -17.33 -11.86 4.55
N LYS A 487 -16.25 -11.11 4.27
CA LYS A 487 -15.79 -10.77 2.91
C LYS A 487 -14.77 -11.80 2.46
N LEU A 488 -15.15 -12.70 1.58
CA LEU A 488 -14.37 -13.83 1.05
C LEU A 488 -14.18 -13.76 -0.47
N GLN A 489 -14.29 -12.56 -1.05
CA GLN A 489 -14.19 -12.33 -2.48
C GLN A 489 -12.84 -12.84 -2.99
N LYS A 490 -12.89 -13.71 -4.01
CA LYS A 490 -11.71 -14.34 -4.61
C LYS A 490 -10.80 -15.08 -3.61
N ALA A 491 -11.31 -15.46 -2.44
CA ALA A 491 -10.56 -16.31 -1.51
C ALA A 491 -10.39 -17.71 -2.10
N ASN A 492 -9.25 -18.34 -1.82
CA ASN A 492 -8.99 -19.72 -2.17
C ASN A 492 -9.44 -20.63 -1.02
N LEU A 493 -10.62 -21.24 -1.14
CA LEU A 493 -11.22 -22.18 -0.19
C LEU A 493 -11.19 -23.62 -0.73
N GLN A 494 -10.30 -23.92 -1.68
CA GLN A 494 -10.19 -25.26 -2.25
C GLN A 494 -10.03 -26.30 -1.13
N ARG A 495 -10.87 -27.35 -1.14
CA ARG A 495 -10.86 -28.45 -0.16
C ARG A 495 -10.98 -28.01 1.30
N ALA A 496 -11.40 -26.77 1.58
CA ALA A 496 -11.66 -26.31 2.93
C ALA A 496 -12.79 -27.14 3.57
N LYS A 497 -12.66 -27.44 4.87
CA LYS A 497 -13.71 -28.12 5.65
C LYS A 497 -14.58 -27.06 6.31
N LEU A 498 -15.78 -26.87 5.78
CA LEU A 498 -16.75 -25.84 6.20
C LEU A 498 -18.01 -26.48 6.79
N ARG A 499 -17.91 -27.70 7.34
CA ARG A 499 -19.07 -28.44 7.85
C ARG A 499 -19.76 -27.64 8.95
N GLY A 500 -21.06 -27.41 8.81
CA GLY A 500 -21.84 -26.64 9.77
C GLY A 500 -21.43 -25.17 9.92
N ALA A 501 -20.58 -24.63 9.04
CA ALA A 501 -20.17 -23.23 9.11
C ALA A 501 -21.36 -22.29 8.83
N ASN A 502 -21.41 -21.16 9.55
CA ASN A 502 -22.37 -20.10 9.29
C ASN A 502 -21.77 -19.11 8.29
N LEU A 503 -22.21 -19.14 7.04
CA LEU A 503 -21.82 -18.27 5.93
C LEU A 503 -22.96 -17.33 5.51
N GLN A 504 -23.96 -17.11 6.38
CA GLN A 504 -25.09 -16.25 6.06
C GLN A 504 -24.61 -14.87 5.61
N ARG A 505 -25.12 -14.37 4.49
CA ARG A 505 -24.76 -13.07 3.89
C ARG A 505 -23.26 -12.88 3.58
N ALA A 506 -22.46 -13.94 3.60
CA ALA A 506 -21.05 -13.86 3.25
C ALA A 506 -20.88 -13.48 1.76
N ASN A 507 -19.87 -12.68 1.45
CA ASN A 507 -19.55 -12.31 0.08
C ASN A 507 -18.43 -13.22 -0.45
N LEU A 508 -18.81 -14.23 -1.22
CA LEU A 508 -17.96 -15.25 -1.83
C LEU A 508 -17.80 -15.02 -3.34
N LYS A 509 -18.01 -13.79 -3.83
CA LYS A 509 -17.93 -13.47 -5.26
C LYS A 509 -16.57 -13.88 -5.85
N GLY A 510 -16.61 -14.76 -6.84
CA GLY A 510 -15.42 -15.32 -7.50
C GLY A 510 -14.50 -16.16 -6.60
N ALA A 511 -14.96 -16.59 -5.41
CA ALA A 511 -14.19 -17.47 -4.54
C ALA A 511 -14.01 -18.86 -5.16
N ASP A 512 -12.89 -19.51 -4.85
CA ASP A 512 -12.61 -20.88 -5.29
C ASP A 512 -12.91 -21.87 -4.17
N LEU A 513 -14.04 -22.55 -4.27
CA LEU A 513 -14.55 -23.57 -3.34
C LEU A 513 -14.38 -24.98 -3.91
N GLN A 514 -13.48 -25.20 -4.88
CA GLN A 514 -13.35 -26.49 -5.54
C GLN A 514 -13.04 -27.60 -4.51
N GLY A 515 -13.90 -28.62 -4.47
CA GLY A 515 -13.79 -29.74 -3.53
C GLY A 515 -14.02 -29.39 -2.06
N ALA A 516 -14.53 -28.19 -1.73
CA ALA A 516 -14.82 -27.79 -0.36
C ALA A 516 -15.95 -28.64 0.25
N ASP A 517 -15.87 -28.87 1.56
CA ASP A 517 -16.87 -29.63 2.31
C ASP A 517 -17.83 -28.69 3.04
N LEU A 518 -18.96 -28.40 2.41
CA LEU A 518 -20.00 -27.48 2.90
C LEU A 518 -21.16 -28.25 3.56
N LYS A 519 -20.95 -29.50 3.98
CA LYS A 519 -22.02 -30.33 4.56
C LYS A 519 -22.67 -29.63 5.75
N GLY A 520 -23.98 -29.38 5.67
CA GLY A 520 -24.75 -28.70 6.71
C GLY A 520 -24.41 -27.22 6.93
N ALA A 521 -23.62 -26.60 6.04
CA ALA A 521 -23.30 -25.18 6.13
C ALA A 521 -24.52 -24.30 5.83
N ASP A 522 -24.58 -23.13 6.45
CA ASP A 522 -25.65 -22.15 6.26
C ASP A 522 -25.16 -20.99 5.39
N LEU A 523 -25.51 -20.99 4.12
CA LEU A 523 -25.16 -19.98 3.11
C LEU A 523 -26.37 -19.09 2.73
N ARG A 524 -27.38 -18.96 3.61
CA ARG A 524 -28.55 -18.13 3.29
C ARG A 524 -28.14 -16.70 2.95
N GLU A 525 -28.71 -16.15 1.89
CA GLU A 525 -28.43 -14.79 1.40
C GLU A 525 -26.95 -14.55 1.02
N ALA A 526 -26.11 -15.59 0.90
CA ALA A 526 -24.71 -15.43 0.50
C ALA A 526 -24.58 -15.03 -0.99
N ASP A 527 -23.53 -14.28 -1.29
CA ASP A 527 -23.19 -13.88 -2.66
C ASP A 527 -22.08 -14.77 -3.22
N LEU A 528 -22.44 -15.73 -4.06
CA LEU A 528 -21.57 -16.70 -4.74
C LEU A 528 -21.45 -16.39 -6.24
N GLU A 529 -21.68 -15.15 -6.67
CA GLU A 529 -21.60 -14.78 -8.09
C GLU A 529 -20.22 -15.15 -8.67
N GLY A 530 -20.21 -15.96 -9.74
CA GLY A 530 -18.98 -16.42 -10.39
C GLY A 530 -18.07 -17.31 -9.54
N ALA A 531 -18.53 -17.82 -8.39
CA ALA A 531 -17.74 -18.72 -7.55
C ALA A 531 -17.53 -20.08 -8.22
N ILE A 532 -16.40 -20.74 -7.91
CA ILE A 532 -16.03 -22.05 -8.45
C ILE A 532 -16.28 -23.10 -7.37
N LEU A 533 -17.41 -23.81 -7.42
CA LEU A 533 -17.77 -24.86 -6.46
C LEU A 533 -17.63 -26.28 -7.04
N ASN A 534 -16.83 -26.45 -8.10
CA ASN A 534 -16.75 -27.75 -8.76
C ASN A 534 -16.28 -28.84 -7.78
N GLY A 535 -17.04 -29.93 -7.68
CA GLY A 535 -16.80 -31.02 -6.72
C GLY A 535 -17.01 -30.68 -5.24
N ALA A 536 -17.57 -29.52 -4.90
CA ALA A 536 -17.93 -29.20 -3.51
C ALA A 536 -19.06 -30.11 -3.00
N ILE A 537 -19.03 -30.43 -1.70
CA ILE A 537 -20.02 -31.28 -1.03
C ILE A 537 -21.06 -30.38 -0.36
N LEU A 538 -22.29 -30.37 -0.88
CA LEU A 538 -23.39 -29.50 -0.41
C LEU A 538 -24.45 -30.25 0.40
N ASP A 539 -24.19 -31.49 0.82
CA ASP A 539 -25.17 -32.31 1.54
C ASP A 539 -25.75 -31.58 2.76
N GLY A 540 -27.06 -31.29 2.72
CA GLY A 540 -27.77 -30.60 3.80
C GLY A 540 -27.36 -29.13 3.99
N ALA A 541 -26.61 -28.54 3.06
CA ALA A 541 -26.33 -27.11 3.07
C ALA A 541 -27.60 -26.30 2.78
N ASN A 542 -27.70 -25.13 3.40
CA ASN A 542 -28.80 -24.19 3.15
C ASN A 542 -28.30 -23.03 2.30
N LEU A 543 -28.76 -22.94 1.05
CA LEU A 543 -28.45 -21.86 0.10
C LEU A 543 -29.70 -21.02 -0.23
N ASP A 544 -30.69 -20.97 0.67
CA ASP A 544 -31.92 -20.21 0.42
C ASP A 544 -31.59 -18.73 0.18
N ASN A 545 -32.18 -18.16 -0.87
CA ASN A 545 -31.94 -16.79 -1.34
C ASN A 545 -30.48 -16.45 -1.70
N ALA A 546 -29.59 -17.45 -1.86
CA ALA A 546 -28.23 -17.21 -2.29
C ALA A 546 -28.15 -16.76 -3.77
N LYS A 547 -27.14 -15.97 -4.11
CA LYS A 547 -26.84 -15.55 -5.49
C LYS A 547 -25.74 -16.42 -6.08
N LEU A 548 -26.07 -17.25 -7.06
CA LEU A 548 -25.15 -18.18 -7.75
C LEU A 548 -25.05 -17.87 -9.25
N ILE A 549 -25.29 -16.62 -9.64
CA ILE A 549 -25.23 -16.19 -11.04
C ILE A 549 -23.83 -16.48 -11.60
N ASN A 550 -23.74 -17.16 -12.74
CA ASN A 550 -22.49 -17.60 -13.36
C ASN A 550 -21.59 -18.51 -12.49
N ALA A 551 -22.10 -19.07 -11.39
CA ALA A 551 -21.34 -20.00 -10.57
C ALA A 551 -21.10 -21.33 -11.31
N GLN A 552 -20.00 -22.01 -10.97
CA GLN A 552 -19.64 -23.32 -11.51
C GLN A 552 -19.87 -24.39 -10.45
N LEU A 553 -20.83 -25.28 -10.67
CA LEU A 553 -21.24 -26.35 -9.75
C LEU A 553 -21.23 -27.71 -10.46
N THR A 554 -20.13 -28.05 -11.13
CA THR A 554 -20.00 -29.35 -11.81
C THR A 554 -19.51 -30.42 -10.83
N SER A 555 -20.02 -31.66 -10.94
CA SER A 555 -19.50 -32.77 -10.12
C SER A 555 -18.28 -33.42 -10.79
N PHE A 556 -17.18 -33.55 -10.04
CA PHE A 556 -16.02 -34.38 -10.43
C PHE A 556 -16.01 -35.74 -9.73
N ILE A 557 -16.89 -35.95 -8.75
CA ILE A 557 -16.77 -37.07 -7.82
C ILE A 557 -17.73 -38.19 -8.25
N LYS A 558 -17.14 -39.32 -8.61
CA LYS A 558 -17.81 -40.59 -8.96
C LYS A 558 -18.28 -41.36 -7.71
N GLN A 559 -18.71 -40.67 -6.65
CA GLN A 559 -19.04 -41.32 -5.37
C GLN A 559 -20.54 -41.26 -5.08
N GLY A 560 -21.14 -42.45 -5.05
CA GLY A 560 -22.35 -42.77 -4.30
C GLY A 560 -23.64 -42.10 -4.79
N ASN A 561 -24.71 -42.89 -4.89
CA ASN A 561 -26.07 -42.40 -5.10
C ASN A 561 -26.63 -41.62 -3.89
N THR A 562 -25.80 -40.98 -3.06
CA THR A 562 -26.28 -40.19 -1.94
C THR A 562 -26.94 -38.92 -2.48
N PRO A 563 -28.24 -38.70 -2.21
CA PRO A 563 -28.94 -37.51 -2.67
C PRO A 563 -28.37 -36.26 -2.01
N SER A 564 -28.16 -35.22 -2.80
CA SER A 564 -27.84 -33.88 -2.30
C SER A 564 -29.14 -33.27 -1.75
N ILE A 565 -29.37 -33.41 -0.45
CA ILE A 565 -30.52 -32.82 0.25
C ILE A 565 -30.33 -31.32 0.55
N ALA A 566 -29.66 -30.60 -0.34
CA ALA A 566 -29.45 -29.15 -0.22
C ALA A 566 -30.77 -28.38 -0.41
N SER A 567 -30.94 -27.29 0.34
CA SER A 567 -32.03 -26.33 0.11
C SER A 567 -31.50 -25.16 -0.70
N LEU A 568 -32.15 -24.85 -1.83
CA LEU A 568 -31.82 -23.74 -2.71
C LEU A 568 -33.05 -22.85 -2.96
N LYS A 569 -33.97 -22.73 -2.01
CA LYS A 569 -35.24 -22.02 -2.25
C LYS A 569 -35.00 -20.58 -2.62
N ASN A 570 -35.70 -20.11 -3.65
CA ASN A 570 -35.57 -18.74 -4.16
C ASN A 570 -34.14 -18.34 -4.58
N ALA A 571 -33.21 -19.29 -4.72
CA ALA A 571 -31.85 -18.98 -5.14
C ALA A 571 -31.81 -18.54 -6.61
N SER A 572 -30.87 -17.66 -6.95
CA SER A 572 -30.64 -17.19 -8.31
C SER A 572 -29.45 -17.92 -8.93
N LEU A 573 -29.71 -18.89 -9.80
CA LEU A 573 -28.76 -19.70 -10.55
C LEU A 573 -28.77 -19.38 -12.05
N GLU A 574 -29.13 -18.14 -12.43
CA GLU A 574 -29.12 -17.70 -13.82
C GLU A 574 -27.74 -17.96 -14.44
N THR A 575 -27.76 -18.58 -15.63
CA THR A 575 -26.59 -18.95 -16.44
C THR A 575 -25.51 -19.77 -15.72
N ALA A 576 -25.83 -20.36 -14.55
CA ALA A 576 -24.92 -21.22 -13.81
C ALA A 576 -24.61 -22.51 -14.59
N ASP A 577 -23.41 -23.05 -14.39
CA ASP A 577 -23.02 -24.36 -14.95
C ASP A 577 -23.15 -25.45 -13.88
N LEU A 578 -24.25 -26.20 -13.96
CA LEU A 578 -24.62 -27.34 -13.12
C LEU A 578 -24.48 -28.65 -13.91
N SER A 579 -23.70 -28.66 -14.98
CA SER A 579 -23.54 -29.87 -15.81
C SER A 579 -23.00 -31.01 -14.96
N LYS A 580 -23.69 -32.16 -15.01
CA LYS A 580 -23.37 -33.36 -14.21
C LYS A 580 -23.43 -33.17 -12.69
N ALA A 581 -24.04 -32.09 -12.20
CA ALA A 581 -24.24 -31.88 -10.78
C ALA A 581 -25.14 -32.99 -10.19
N ASN A 582 -24.92 -33.37 -8.93
CA ASN A 582 -25.86 -34.20 -8.17
C ASN A 582 -26.72 -33.30 -7.28
N LEU A 583 -28.00 -33.22 -7.64
CA LEU A 583 -29.07 -32.44 -7.02
C LEU A 583 -30.26 -33.34 -6.67
N ASN A 584 -30.06 -34.66 -6.59
CA ASN A 584 -31.13 -35.62 -6.25
C ASN A 584 -31.77 -35.25 -4.91
N GLY A 585 -33.11 -35.14 -4.90
CA GLY A 585 -33.88 -34.82 -3.70
C GLY A 585 -33.70 -33.40 -3.14
N SER A 586 -32.97 -32.51 -3.82
CA SER A 586 -32.80 -31.12 -3.39
C SER A 586 -34.09 -30.31 -3.54
N ASP A 587 -34.22 -29.25 -2.73
CA ASP A 587 -35.35 -28.33 -2.80
C ASP A 587 -34.96 -27.06 -3.56
N LEU A 588 -35.37 -26.97 -4.82
CA LEU A 588 -35.17 -25.84 -5.74
C LEU A 588 -36.46 -25.03 -5.94
N THR A 589 -37.39 -25.06 -4.98
CA THR A 589 -38.67 -24.35 -5.11
C THR A 589 -38.45 -22.86 -5.41
N ASN A 590 -39.14 -22.34 -6.42
CA ASN A 590 -39.11 -20.92 -6.82
C ASN A 590 -37.70 -20.38 -7.15
N THR A 591 -36.78 -21.25 -7.59
CA THR A 591 -35.46 -20.84 -8.07
C THR A 591 -35.52 -20.12 -9.43
N CYS A 592 -34.52 -19.27 -9.70
CA CYS A 592 -34.28 -18.75 -11.05
C CYS A 592 -33.12 -19.51 -11.70
N LEU A 593 -33.40 -20.32 -12.70
CA LEU A 593 -32.47 -21.18 -13.46
C LEU A 593 -32.48 -20.82 -14.96
N ALA A 594 -32.87 -19.60 -15.29
CA ALA A 594 -32.92 -19.11 -16.66
C ALA A 594 -31.56 -19.29 -17.36
N GLY A 595 -31.56 -19.97 -18.51
CA GLY A 595 -30.35 -20.23 -19.30
C GLY A 595 -29.27 -21.07 -18.60
N ALA A 596 -29.57 -21.70 -17.46
CA ALA A 596 -28.60 -22.54 -16.75
C ALA A 596 -28.26 -23.80 -17.56
N LYS A 597 -27.04 -24.32 -17.39
CA LYS A 597 -26.59 -25.58 -18.01
C LYS A 597 -26.71 -26.71 -17.00
N LEU A 598 -27.55 -27.69 -17.28
CA LEU A 598 -27.83 -28.85 -16.44
C LEU A 598 -27.59 -30.17 -17.19
N VAL A 599 -26.75 -30.14 -18.24
CA VAL A 599 -26.47 -31.29 -19.11
C VAL A 599 -25.95 -32.48 -18.29
N GLY A 600 -26.65 -33.60 -18.37
CA GLY A 600 -26.29 -34.84 -17.66
C GLY A 600 -26.34 -34.76 -16.14
N SER A 601 -27.03 -33.77 -15.57
CA SER A 601 -27.22 -33.63 -14.11
C SER A 601 -28.16 -34.71 -13.55
N LEU A 602 -28.04 -34.96 -12.24
CA LEU A 602 -28.89 -35.88 -11.48
C LEU A 602 -29.83 -35.06 -10.60
N LEU A 603 -31.13 -35.11 -10.88
CA LEU A 603 -32.21 -34.37 -10.22
C LEU A 603 -33.37 -35.31 -9.83
N SER A 604 -33.10 -36.60 -9.66
CA SER A 604 -34.12 -37.58 -9.28
C SER A 604 -34.78 -37.18 -7.96
N GLY A 605 -36.10 -37.07 -7.95
CA GLY A 605 -36.89 -36.64 -6.80
C GLY A 605 -36.70 -35.18 -6.37
N ALA A 606 -35.98 -34.36 -7.12
CA ALA A 606 -35.77 -32.95 -6.78
C ALA A 606 -37.08 -32.14 -6.87
N ASN A 607 -37.22 -31.11 -6.03
CA ASN A 607 -38.37 -30.22 -6.04
C ASN A 607 -38.05 -28.90 -6.76
N LEU A 608 -38.49 -28.78 -8.01
CA LEU A 608 -38.39 -27.63 -8.91
C LEU A 608 -39.74 -26.90 -9.06
N SER A 609 -40.68 -27.09 -8.12
CA SER A 609 -41.98 -26.40 -8.16
C SER A 609 -41.79 -24.89 -8.25
N LEU A 610 -42.57 -24.21 -9.09
CA LEU A 610 -42.52 -22.76 -9.32
C LEU A 610 -41.16 -22.22 -9.84
N ALA A 611 -40.21 -23.08 -10.22
CA ALA A 611 -38.91 -22.64 -10.72
C ALA A 611 -39.03 -21.96 -12.10
N ARG A 612 -38.21 -20.94 -12.35
CA ARG A 612 -38.05 -20.30 -13.66
C ARG A 612 -36.91 -20.99 -14.41
N LEU A 613 -37.25 -21.82 -15.39
CA LEU A 613 -36.34 -22.71 -16.13
C LEU A 613 -36.24 -22.31 -17.61
N ASN A 614 -36.61 -21.08 -17.95
CA ASN A 614 -36.69 -20.64 -19.33
C ASN A 614 -35.32 -20.72 -20.04
N GLY A 615 -35.25 -21.47 -21.14
CA GLY A 615 -34.02 -21.67 -21.91
C GLY A 615 -32.93 -22.49 -21.21
N ALA A 616 -33.24 -23.17 -20.10
CA ALA A 616 -32.27 -24.06 -19.43
C ALA A 616 -31.96 -25.31 -20.27
N ASP A 617 -30.73 -25.81 -20.21
CA ASP A 617 -30.27 -27.00 -20.94
C ASP A 617 -30.18 -28.22 -20.02
N PHE A 618 -31.18 -29.10 -20.09
CA PHE A 618 -31.32 -30.36 -19.36
C PHE A 618 -30.96 -31.60 -20.19
N LYS A 619 -30.20 -31.46 -21.29
CA LYS A 619 -29.84 -32.60 -22.14
C LYS A 619 -29.34 -33.80 -21.34
N SER A 620 -29.97 -34.95 -21.54
CA SER A 620 -29.60 -36.22 -20.90
C SER A 620 -29.54 -36.19 -19.37
N SER A 621 -30.25 -35.27 -18.70
CA SER A 621 -30.35 -35.25 -17.23
C SER A 621 -31.34 -36.30 -16.71
N ASP A 622 -31.12 -36.77 -15.48
CA ASP A 622 -32.09 -37.59 -14.73
C ASP A 622 -33.01 -36.68 -13.90
N LEU A 623 -34.27 -36.54 -14.33
CA LEU A 623 -35.36 -35.84 -13.66
C LEU A 623 -36.43 -36.83 -13.18
N SER A 624 -36.10 -38.11 -13.01
CA SER A 624 -37.07 -39.12 -12.59
C SER A 624 -37.69 -38.74 -11.24
N LYS A 625 -39.01 -38.80 -11.13
CA LYS A 625 -39.78 -38.40 -9.93
C LYS A 625 -39.60 -36.93 -9.51
N ALA A 626 -39.00 -36.09 -10.34
CA ALA A 626 -38.85 -34.67 -10.04
C ALA A 626 -40.22 -33.98 -9.99
N ARG A 627 -40.32 -32.96 -9.15
CA ARG A 627 -41.52 -32.14 -8.95
C ARG A 627 -41.35 -30.80 -9.66
N LEU A 628 -42.04 -30.60 -10.77
CA LEU A 628 -41.93 -29.46 -11.68
C LEU A 628 -43.24 -28.66 -11.73
N GLU A 629 -44.13 -28.83 -10.73
CA GLU A 629 -45.44 -28.20 -10.73
C GLU A 629 -45.35 -26.67 -10.84
N ASN A 630 -46.12 -26.09 -11.76
CA ASN A 630 -46.17 -24.65 -12.04
C ASN A 630 -44.82 -24.01 -12.39
N SER A 631 -43.83 -24.78 -12.86
CA SER A 631 -42.55 -24.27 -13.34
C SER A 631 -42.64 -23.64 -14.73
N ASP A 632 -41.68 -22.78 -15.09
CA ASP A 632 -41.59 -22.18 -16.42
C ASP A 632 -40.44 -22.80 -17.23
N LEU A 633 -40.75 -23.83 -18.03
CA LEU A 633 -39.80 -24.54 -18.91
C LEU A 633 -39.82 -23.98 -20.35
N THR A 634 -40.29 -22.74 -20.55
CA THR A 634 -40.37 -22.14 -21.89
C THR A 634 -39.00 -22.18 -22.58
N LYS A 635 -38.94 -22.81 -23.77
CA LYS A 635 -37.71 -23.02 -24.57
C LYS A 635 -36.58 -23.78 -23.86
N ALA A 636 -36.86 -24.52 -22.78
CA ALA A 636 -35.88 -25.41 -22.17
C ALA A 636 -35.56 -26.59 -23.13
N ASP A 637 -34.36 -27.13 -23.03
CA ASP A 637 -33.92 -28.29 -23.80
C ASP A 637 -33.82 -29.50 -22.88
N LEU A 638 -34.82 -30.37 -22.93
CA LEU A 638 -34.91 -31.62 -22.18
C LEU A 638 -34.57 -32.83 -23.07
N SER A 639 -33.82 -32.64 -24.16
CA SER A 639 -33.58 -33.72 -25.12
C SER A 639 -32.78 -34.88 -24.50
N GLY A 640 -33.32 -36.09 -24.63
CA GLY A 640 -32.78 -37.31 -24.03
C GLY A 640 -32.82 -37.38 -22.50
N ALA A 641 -33.52 -36.46 -21.82
CA ALA A 641 -33.67 -36.48 -20.37
C ALA A 641 -34.62 -37.60 -19.91
N ASP A 642 -34.40 -38.12 -18.70
CA ASP A 642 -35.32 -39.07 -18.07
C ASP A 642 -36.29 -38.32 -17.13
N LEU A 643 -37.57 -38.26 -17.48
CA LEU A 643 -38.62 -37.67 -16.65
C LEU A 643 -39.55 -38.75 -16.07
N THR A 644 -39.13 -40.01 -15.97
CA THR A 644 -39.97 -41.10 -15.48
C THR A 644 -40.65 -40.75 -14.15
N SER A 645 -41.97 -40.75 -14.14
CA SER A 645 -42.83 -40.39 -12.99
C SER A 645 -42.63 -38.95 -12.46
N ALA A 646 -42.14 -38.02 -13.28
CA ALA A 646 -42.06 -36.60 -12.91
C ALA A 646 -43.44 -35.93 -12.90
N HIS A 647 -43.57 -34.86 -12.11
CA HIS A 647 -44.80 -34.09 -11.90
C HIS A 647 -44.74 -32.72 -12.59
N LEU A 648 -45.40 -32.51 -13.74
CA LEU A 648 -45.42 -31.30 -14.56
C LEU A 648 -46.77 -30.55 -14.54
N ASN A 649 -47.66 -30.83 -13.59
CA ASN A 649 -48.95 -30.14 -13.50
C ASN A 649 -48.77 -28.60 -13.46
N GLY A 650 -49.36 -27.90 -14.42
CA GLY A 650 -49.28 -26.43 -14.54
C GLY A 650 -47.95 -25.89 -15.07
N ALA A 651 -46.99 -26.74 -15.43
CA ALA A 651 -45.71 -26.30 -16.00
C ALA A 651 -45.90 -25.72 -17.41
N LYS A 652 -45.19 -24.63 -17.73
CA LYS A 652 -45.22 -24.01 -19.07
C LYS A 652 -44.17 -24.68 -19.97
N LEU A 653 -44.60 -25.36 -21.04
CA LEU A 653 -43.71 -26.10 -21.95
C LEU A 653 -43.57 -25.45 -23.34
N VAL A 654 -43.89 -24.16 -23.49
CA VAL A 654 -43.90 -23.50 -24.81
C VAL A 654 -42.51 -23.54 -25.45
N GLY A 655 -42.40 -24.22 -26.59
CA GLY A 655 -41.15 -24.41 -27.33
C GLY A 655 -40.09 -25.26 -26.59
N CYS A 656 -40.48 -25.98 -25.54
CA CYS A 656 -39.62 -26.90 -24.81
C CYS A 656 -39.27 -28.11 -25.69
N ASP A 657 -37.99 -28.49 -25.78
CA ASP A 657 -37.55 -29.64 -26.57
C ASP A 657 -37.54 -30.91 -25.72
N LEU A 658 -38.44 -31.85 -26.01
CA LEU A 658 -38.55 -33.16 -25.38
C LEU A 658 -38.14 -34.30 -26.33
N THR A 659 -37.34 -33.99 -27.36
CA THR A 659 -36.80 -34.98 -28.29
C THR A 659 -36.09 -36.10 -27.53
N GLU A 660 -36.43 -37.37 -27.80
CA GLU A 660 -35.83 -38.56 -27.16
C GLU A 660 -36.00 -38.64 -25.63
N ALA A 661 -36.83 -37.80 -25.00
CA ALA A 661 -37.04 -37.84 -23.54
C ALA A 661 -37.83 -39.09 -23.10
N HIS A 662 -37.48 -39.65 -21.93
CA HIS A 662 -38.21 -40.77 -21.34
C HIS A 662 -39.35 -40.25 -20.44
N LEU A 663 -40.60 -40.50 -20.80
CA LEU A 663 -41.78 -39.87 -20.18
C LEU A 663 -42.69 -40.86 -19.43
N VAL A 664 -42.22 -42.07 -19.10
CA VAL A 664 -43.06 -43.12 -18.51
C VAL A 664 -43.65 -42.66 -17.17
N GLY A 665 -44.98 -42.63 -17.06
CA GLY A 665 -45.67 -42.21 -15.83
C GLY A 665 -45.63 -40.71 -15.54
N THR A 666 -45.19 -39.88 -16.49
CA THR A 666 -45.17 -38.41 -16.38
C THR A 666 -46.56 -37.83 -16.60
N ASP A 667 -46.99 -36.87 -15.78
CA ASP A 667 -48.28 -36.18 -15.92
C ASP A 667 -48.17 -34.96 -16.86
N ILE A 668 -48.29 -35.22 -18.16
CA ILE A 668 -48.36 -34.18 -19.20
C ILE A 668 -49.79 -34.09 -19.75
N SER A 669 -50.39 -32.89 -19.69
CA SER A 669 -51.70 -32.58 -20.29
C SER A 669 -51.64 -32.40 -21.81
N ASP A 670 -52.76 -32.55 -22.52
CA ASP A 670 -52.82 -32.36 -23.97
C ASP A 670 -52.40 -30.94 -24.39
N SER A 671 -52.83 -29.91 -23.65
CA SER A 671 -52.42 -28.51 -23.92
C SER A 671 -50.92 -28.27 -23.80
N GLN A 672 -50.22 -29.04 -22.96
CA GLN A 672 -48.77 -28.98 -22.83
C GLN A 672 -48.09 -29.72 -23.98
N ARG A 673 -48.70 -30.81 -24.50
CA ARG A 673 -48.19 -31.54 -25.67
C ARG A 673 -48.20 -30.69 -26.92
N ASP A 674 -49.26 -29.89 -27.12
CA ASP A 674 -49.43 -29.07 -28.34
C ASP A 674 -48.37 -27.97 -28.50
N VAL A 675 -47.78 -27.51 -27.40
CA VAL A 675 -46.82 -26.39 -27.40
C VAL A 675 -45.36 -26.80 -27.20
N ALA A 676 -45.12 -28.07 -26.84
CA ALA A 676 -43.78 -28.65 -26.73
C ALA A 676 -43.34 -29.31 -28.05
N ILE A 677 -42.05 -29.61 -28.17
CA ILE A 677 -41.44 -30.24 -29.34
C ILE A 677 -41.14 -31.70 -29.00
N PHE A 678 -41.72 -32.64 -29.76
CA PHE A 678 -41.45 -34.07 -29.63
C PHE A 678 -40.86 -34.61 -30.93
N ARG A 679 -39.76 -35.36 -30.82
CA ARG A 679 -39.15 -36.13 -31.91
C ARG A 679 -38.56 -37.43 -31.38
N ARG A 680 -38.55 -38.47 -32.20
CA ARG A 680 -37.85 -39.73 -31.88
C ARG A 680 -36.37 -39.66 -32.22
N TYR A 681 -36.02 -38.85 -33.23
CA TYR A 681 -34.64 -38.56 -33.61
C TYR A 681 -34.48 -37.08 -33.97
N LYS A 682 -33.32 -36.48 -33.69
CA LYS A 682 -33.02 -35.06 -34.01
C LYS A 682 -33.24 -34.64 -35.48
N ASN A 683 -33.24 -35.59 -36.41
CA ASN A 683 -33.39 -35.33 -37.85
C ASN A 683 -34.86 -35.39 -38.33
N GLU A 684 -35.82 -35.65 -37.45
CA GLU A 684 -37.26 -35.69 -37.81
C GLU A 684 -37.90 -34.29 -37.79
N GLU A 685 -38.87 -34.06 -38.66
CA GLU A 685 -39.70 -32.85 -38.59
C GLU A 685 -40.47 -32.82 -37.26
N PRO A 686 -40.50 -31.67 -36.55
CA PRO A 686 -41.25 -31.55 -35.30
C PRO A 686 -42.74 -31.81 -35.54
N ASN A 687 -43.33 -32.68 -34.71
CA ASN A 687 -44.77 -32.98 -34.65
C ASN A 687 -45.37 -33.73 -35.86
N LYS A 688 -44.89 -34.95 -36.14
CA LYS A 688 -45.79 -36.04 -36.57
C LYS A 688 -46.17 -36.83 -35.32
N ILE A 689 -47.42 -36.66 -34.88
CA ILE A 689 -48.02 -37.36 -33.74
C ILE A 689 -47.72 -38.86 -33.88
N VAL A 690 -46.92 -39.41 -32.97
CA VAL A 690 -46.87 -40.85 -32.72
C VAL A 690 -47.43 -41.04 -31.33
N SER A 691 -48.63 -41.62 -31.31
CA SER A 691 -49.45 -41.98 -30.14
C SER A 691 -48.71 -42.85 -29.14
#